data_AF-A0A931V084-F1
#
_entry.id   AF-A0A931V084-F1
#
_cell.length_a   1.000
_cell.length_b   1.000
_cell.length_c   1.000
_cell.angle_alpha   90.00
_cell.angle_beta   90.00
_cell.angle_gamma   90.00
#
_symmetry.space_group_name_H-M   'P 1'
#
loop_
_entity.id
_entity.type
_entity.pdbx_description
1 polymer ?
#
loop_
_entity_poly.entity_id
_entity_poly.type
_entity_poly.pdbx_seq_one_letter_code
_entity_poly.pdbx_strand_id
1 'polypeptide(L)'
;MHAPSELLPHQDGERPSILELASARDVDTLVRARGGSFLVTNLQGNVAPAGARELGLFDGDTRYLSFYELRVGSGDVVYLSAETSVSPYNQIDLMLSGLEREAVLGDPQNFLHIRRRQLLDDGFMEDLAFTNYLRREVTLDVRIGFDADFADMFEVRGLKRPRRGVLRLPVVEAARVVHTYRGLDNVEYRSAISFSPVPLRISAHEATFELVLPPGQTTSVEIRVAPDREGRRTRAVTGSFRERVAGVEGEAARFRERSAAFRCDDAVLQQTLDRSAADLYSLRLPHGEHGVLAAGIPWFAAPFGRDSLIASYEALPFNPDLAADSLRYLARHQGKRENSFTEEEPGKILHELRFGEVTRTGEMPHTPYYGSIDSTPLFVIVADAYYRVTGDVATIRALRDAIGDALHWIDVQSDEGRKFVSYQKRTPRGLDNQGWKDSWDSVVDADGTLGEPPIALCEVQGYCVDAYSRASRLFAALGEHERAAALAARARRLRDKIEEELWIEADGLYAYAVDGRGRRLRTLVSNLGHLLWSRVPSEERAVRVAEALMSPESFCGYGIRTLASGQTSFNPLSYHNGTVWPHDNALIAKGFANYRLHDRTADLFAGLHAACDAFRDRRIPELFCGMDRRAGVLVRYPVACSPQAWSAAAPYLFLQATLGIHFDAGNRELMIRDPRLPPTVGELSIENMRVGDSRVSMRFVRAADRCHVEDLHVTGPPLRVLIDISTGS
;
A
#
# COMPACT_ATOMS: atom_id res chain seq x y z
N MET A 1 19.05 -15.16 -5.23
CA MET A 1 19.22 -16.15 -6.32
C MET A 1 20.43 -15.73 -7.16
N HIS A 2 21.61 -16.26 -6.84
CA HIS A 2 22.79 -16.23 -7.70
C HIS A 2 23.25 -17.68 -7.88
N ALA A 3 23.29 -18.16 -9.11
CA ALA A 3 24.09 -19.32 -9.48
C ALA A 3 24.59 -19.14 -10.93
N PRO A 4 25.81 -19.60 -11.24
CA PRO A 4 26.62 -19.09 -12.35
C PRO A 4 26.44 -19.88 -13.65
N SER A 5 26.80 -19.21 -14.75
CA SER A 5 26.76 -19.67 -16.13
C SER A 5 27.91 -20.62 -16.49
N GLU A 6 27.63 -21.71 -17.19
CA GLU A 6 28.59 -22.38 -18.06
C GLU A 6 28.05 -22.42 -19.50
N LEU A 7 28.89 -21.97 -20.43
CA LEU A 7 28.64 -21.81 -21.86
C LEU A 7 29.11 -23.05 -22.63
N LEU A 8 28.31 -23.52 -23.59
CA LEU A 8 28.75 -24.32 -24.74
C LEU A 8 28.06 -23.82 -26.04
N PRO A 9 28.66 -24.03 -27.24
CA PRO A 9 28.55 -23.08 -28.34
C PRO A 9 27.57 -23.44 -29.48
N HIS A 10 27.08 -22.37 -30.12
CA HIS A 10 26.54 -22.18 -31.49
C HIS A 10 25.31 -22.96 -32.00
N GLN A 11 24.29 -22.20 -32.46
CA GLN A 11 23.88 -22.13 -33.87
C GLN A 11 22.95 -20.91 -34.10
N ASP A 12 23.15 -20.20 -35.21
CA ASP A 12 22.43 -18.98 -35.58
C ASP A 12 20.94 -19.25 -35.87
N GLY A 13 20.09 -18.80 -34.96
CA GLY A 13 18.65 -18.61 -35.12
C GLY A 13 18.26 -17.37 -34.32
N GLU A 14 17.36 -16.55 -34.86
CA GLU A 14 16.90 -15.26 -34.30
C GLU A 14 16.91 -15.25 -32.77
N ARG A 15 17.83 -14.46 -32.18
CA ARG A 15 17.93 -14.35 -30.73
C ARG A 15 16.58 -13.84 -30.20
N PRO A 16 15.92 -14.53 -29.25
CA PRO A 16 14.75 -13.98 -28.60
C PRO A 16 15.13 -12.61 -28.01
N SER A 17 14.36 -11.56 -28.33
CA SER A 17 14.61 -10.23 -27.81
C SER A 17 14.26 -10.20 -26.32
N ILE A 18 15.24 -10.48 -25.48
CA ILE A 18 15.14 -10.23 -24.04
C ILE A 18 15.04 -8.70 -23.88
N LEU A 19 13.95 -8.23 -23.26
CA LEU A 19 13.83 -6.81 -22.93
C LEU A 19 14.80 -6.52 -21.76
N GLU A 20 15.85 -5.75 -22.02
CA GLU A 20 16.77 -5.30 -20.97
C GLU A 20 16.20 -4.07 -20.28
N LEU A 21 15.78 -4.25 -19.03
CA LEU A 21 15.20 -3.22 -18.17
C LEU A 21 16.19 -2.87 -17.05
N ALA A 22 16.94 -1.78 -17.23
CA ALA A 22 17.85 -1.28 -16.20
C ALA A 22 17.06 -0.59 -15.08
N SER A 23 17.59 -0.59 -13.86
CA SER A 23 17.04 0.25 -12.79
C SER A 23 17.53 1.69 -12.96
N ALA A 24 16.63 2.66 -12.86
CA ALA A 24 16.96 4.04 -12.52
C ALA A 24 17.48 4.11 -11.08
N ARG A 25 18.76 3.81 -10.91
CA ARG A 25 19.47 4.13 -9.67
C ARG A 25 19.40 5.65 -9.46
N ASP A 26 19.22 6.06 -8.20
CA ASP A 26 19.39 7.44 -7.74
C ASP A 26 18.40 8.50 -8.27
N VAL A 27 17.15 8.10 -8.58
CA VAL A 27 16.11 9.05 -8.99
C VAL A 27 15.02 9.16 -7.92
N ASP A 28 14.93 10.32 -7.28
CA ASP A 28 13.73 10.70 -6.53
C ASP A 28 12.53 10.73 -7.49
N THR A 29 11.46 10.00 -7.16
CA THR A 29 10.31 9.85 -8.03
C THR A 29 9.10 10.65 -7.56
N LEU A 30 8.22 10.96 -8.52
CA LEU A 30 6.86 11.45 -8.29
C LEU A 30 5.90 10.34 -8.71
N VAL A 31 4.92 10.05 -7.86
CA VAL A 31 3.96 8.96 -8.08
C VAL A 31 2.53 9.49 -8.03
N ARG A 32 1.75 9.17 -9.07
CA ARG A 32 0.30 9.39 -9.13
C ARG A 32 -0.44 8.13 -9.48
N ALA A 33 -1.59 7.93 -8.87
CA ALA A 33 -2.37 6.72 -8.96
C ALA A 33 -3.85 7.03 -9.04
N ARG A 34 -4.57 6.25 -9.84
CA ARG A 34 -6.02 6.29 -9.89
C ARG A 34 -6.55 5.00 -10.48
N GLY A 35 -7.35 4.29 -9.70
CA GLY A 35 -7.85 2.98 -10.12
C GLY A 35 -6.69 2.05 -10.46
N GLY A 36 -6.85 1.26 -11.53
CA GLY A 36 -5.82 0.32 -11.99
C GLY A 36 -4.64 0.95 -12.74
N SER A 37 -4.55 2.28 -12.82
CA SER A 37 -3.50 3.00 -13.52
C SER A 37 -2.63 3.79 -12.55
N PHE A 38 -1.34 3.93 -12.87
CA PHE A 38 -0.42 4.80 -12.15
C PHE A 38 0.69 5.34 -13.05
N LEU A 39 1.23 6.50 -12.68
CA LEU A 39 2.33 7.19 -13.35
C LEU A 39 3.48 7.36 -12.36
N VAL A 40 4.68 6.96 -12.77
CA VAL A 40 5.94 7.21 -12.04
C VAL A 40 6.88 8.01 -12.93
N THR A 41 7.29 9.18 -12.47
CA THR A 41 8.25 10.06 -13.15
C THR A 41 9.42 10.40 -12.24
N ASN A 42 10.49 10.93 -12.80
CA ASN A 42 11.49 11.65 -12.02
C ASN A 42 10.94 13.01 -11.53
N LEU A 43 11.74 13.74 -10.75
CA LEU A 43 11.39 15.07 -10.22
C LEU A 43 11.05 16.12 -11.29
N GLN A 44 11.59 15.98 -12.50
CA GLN A 44 11.27 16.89 -13.61
C GLN A 44 9.96 16.53 -14.31
N GLY A 45 9.30 15.44 -13.94
CA GLY A 45 8.10 14.94 -14.62
C GLY A 45 8.38 14.04 -15.83
N ASN A 46 9.64 13.62 -16.03
CA ASN A 46 10.03 12.78 -17.15
C ASN A 46 9.98 11.29 -16.77
N VAL A 47 9.65 10.45 -17.74
CA VAL A 47 9.95 9.01 -17.73
C VAL A 47 11.29 8.87 -18.46
N ALA A 48 12.37 9.20 -17.75
CA ALA A 48 13.73 9.21 -18.27
C ALA A 48 14.74 8.89 -17.15
N PRO A 49 15.88 8.23 -17.45
CA PRO A 49 16.34 7.84 -18.79
C PRO A 49 15.54 6.68 -19.40
N ALA A 50 15.63 6.51 -20.72
CA ALA A 50 15.00 5.39 -21.41
C ALA A 50 15.46 4.04 -20.81
N GLY A 51 14.53 3.10 -20.66
CA GLY A 51 14.82 1.79 -20.07
C GLY A 51 14.79 1.74 -18.54
N ALA A 52 14.61 2.88 -17.86
CA ALA A 52 14.31 2.94 -16.41
C ALA A 52 13.04 2.14 -16.10
N ARG A 53 13.19 0.96 -15.53
CA ARG A 53 12.09 -0.01 -15.35
C ARG A 53 11.01 0.44 -14.36
N GLU A 54 11.39 1.24 -13.37
CA GLU A 54 10.52 1.78 -12.32
C GLU A 54 9.70 3.00 -12.78
N LEU A 55 10.09 3.65 -13.88
CA LEU A 55 9.38 4.80 -14.43
C LEU A 55 8.39 4.36 -15.51
N GLY A 56 7.30 5.13 -15.66
CA GLY A 56 6.36 4.95 -16.75
C GLY A 56 4.91 5.19 -16.38
N LEU A 57 4.05 5.12 -17.40
CA LEU A 57 2.60 5.01 -17.24
C LEU A 57 2.23 3.53 -17.30
N PHE A 58 1.58 3.04 -16.25
CA PHE A 58 1.15 1.67 -16.13
C PHE A 58 -0.38 1.61 -16.04
N ASP A 59 -0.98 0.59 -16.65
CA ASP A 59 -2.38 0.26 -16.48
C ASP A 59 -2.56 -1.26 -16.55
N GLY A 60 -3.26 -1.85 -15.58
CA GLY A 60 -3.56 -3.29 -15.55
C GLY A 60 -2.31 -4.18 -15.67
N ASP A 61 -1.28 -3.91 -14.87
CA ASP A 61 0.04 -4.58 -14.87
C ASP A 61 0.85 -4.45 -16.18
N THR A 62 0.53 -3.51 -17.07
CA THR A 62 1.30 -3.28 -18.32
C THR A 62 1.80 -1.84 -18.42
N ARG A 63 3.04 -1.63 -18.88
CA ARG A 63 3.62 -0.30 -19.11
C ARG A 63 3.28 0.25 -20.50
N TYR A 64 2.48 1.31 -20.55
CA TYR A 64 2.01 1.95 -21.79
C TYR A 64 2.83 3.18 -22.21
N LEU A 65 3.68 3.70 -21.33
CA LEU A 65 4.64 4.77 -21.64
C LEU A 65 5.96 4.43 -20.94
N SER A 66 6.96 4.01 -21.72
CA SER A 66 8.27 3.58 -21.23
C SER A 66 9.35 4.66 -21.33
N PHE A 67 9.07 5.71 -22.10
CA PHE A 67 9.88 6.92 -22.20
C PHE A 67 8.98 8.13 -22.41
N TYR A 68 9.32 9.24 -21.75
CA TYR A 68 8.62 10.52 -21.87
C TYR A 68 9.54 11.64 -21.40
N GLU A 69 9.93 12.55 -22.29
CA GLU A 69 10.90 13.59 -21.95
C GLU A 69 10.60 14.92 -22.63
N LEU A 70 10.63 15.99 -21.84
CA LEU A 70 10.60 17.36 -22.33
C LEU A 70 12.01 17.87 -22.63
N ARG A 71 12.23 18.38 -23.85
CA ARG A 71 13.43 19.12 -24.24
C ARG A 71 13.04 20.47 -24.85
N VAL A 72 13.82 21.51 -24.59
CA VAL A 72 13.55 22.87 -25.12
C VAL A 72 14.82 23.44 -25.74
N GLY A 73 14.87 23.46 -27.08
CA GLY A 73 16.02 23.91 -27.85
C GLY A 73 17.31 23.19 -27.45
N SER A 74 18.37 23.97 -27.25
CA SER A 74 19.64 23.50 -26.67
C SER A 74 19.77 23.82 -25.18
N GLY A 75 18.69 24.30 -24.54
CA GLY A 75 18.73 24.73 -23.14
C GLY A 75 18.57 23.56 -22.18
N ASP A 76 19.11 23.73 -20.98
CA ASP A 76 18.96 22.81 -19.86
C ASP A 76 17.64 23.09 -19.14
N VAL A 77 16.79 22.07 -19.04
CA VAL A 77 15.56 22.13 -18.24
C VAL A 77 15.91 21.81 -16.78
N VAL A 78 15.83 22.82 -15.93
CA VAL A 78 16.24 22.77 -14.52
C VAL A 78 15.00 22.63 -13.62
N TYR A 79 15.07 21.67 -12.68
CA TYR A 79 14.05 21.47 -11.67
C TYR A 79 14.07 22.58 -10.61
N LEU A 80 12.91 23.19 -10.32
CA LEU A 80 12.75 24.15 -9.21
C LEU A 80 12.00 23.51 -8.03
N SER A 81 10.80 22.97 -8.29
CA SER A 81 9.95 22.39 -7.25
C SER A 81 8.89 21.44 -7.82
N ALA A 82 8.36 20.57 -6.97
CA ALA A 82 7.17 19.77 -7.24
C ALA A 82 6.20 19.78 -6.05
N GLU A 83 4.91 19.79 -6.34
CA GLU A 83 3.81 19.62 -5.40
C GLU A 83 3.04 18.35 -5.79
N THR A 84 2.81 17.44 -4.84
CA THR A 84 2.00 16.24 -5.07
C THR A 84 0.89 15.97 -4.04
N SER A 85 0.66 16.85 -3.08
CA SER A 85 -0.20 16.62 -1.90
C SER A 85 -1.61 17.15 -2.04
N VAL A 86 -1.74 18.37 -2.53
CA VAL A 86 -2.95 19.17 -2.41
C VAL A 86 -3.78 19.02 -3.68
N SER A 87 -3.15 19.09 -4.84
CA SER A 87 -3.82 19.03 -6.13
C SER A 87 -4.04 17.57 -6.59
N PRO A 88 -5.06 17.30 -7.42
CA PRO A 88 -5.27 15.99 -8.04
C PRO A 88 -4.24 15.67 -9.14
N TYR A 89 -3.33 16.59 -9.44
CA TYR A 89 -2.26 16.49 -10.43
C TYR A 89 -0.90 16.75 -9.75
N ASN A 90 0.21 16.26 -10.33
CA ASN A 90 1.53 16.77 -9.95
C ASN A 90 1.69 18.17 -10.54
N GLN A 91 2.01 19.17 -9.73
CA GLN A 91 2.52 20.43 -10.24
C GLN A 91 4.03 20.40 -10.19
N ILE A 92 4.69 20.68 -11.32
CA ILE A 92 6.15 20.69 -11.41
C ILE A 92 6.55 22.02 -12.04
N ASP A 93 7.31 22.80 -11.31
CA ASP A 93 7.82 24.09 -11.75
C ASP A 93 9.29 23.92 -12.14
N LEU A 94 9.61 24.31 -13.36
CA LEU A 94 10.91 24.15 -14.01
C LEU A 94 11.34 25.49 -14.62
N MET A 95 12.61 25.58 -14.96
CA MET A 95 13.21 26.74 -15.61
C MET A 95 14.06 26.28 -16.78
N LEU A 96 14.18 27.12 -17.81
CA LEU A 96 15.18 26.92 -18.86
C LEU A 96 16.44 27.73 -18.57
N SER A 97 17.60 27.09 -18.64
CA SER A 97 18.93 27.74 -18.58
C SER A 97 19.78 27.36 -19.79
N GLY A 98 20.95 27.99 -19.98
CA GLY A 98 21.97 27.50 -20.91
C GLY A 98 21.66 27.63 -22.42
N LEU A 99 20.72 28.48 -22.83
CA LEU A 99 20.47 28.75 -24.26
C LEU A 99 21.67 29.49 -24.89
N GLU A 100 22.55 28.75 -25.58
CA GLU A 100 23.81 29.25 -26.15
C GLU A 100 23.65 30.27 -27.30
N ARG A 101 22.44 30.47 -27.86
CA ARG A 101 22.32 31.13 -29.18
C ARG A 101 21.58 32.46 -29.26
N GLU A 102 20.93 32.93 -28.19
CA GLU A 102 20.12 34.17 -28.29
C GLU A 102 20.18 35.12 -27.09
N ALA A 103 21.02 34.87 -26.08
CA ALA A 103 21.18 35.86 -25.02
C ALA A 103 21.89 37.10 -25.59
N VAL A 104 21.10 38.12 -25.95
CA VAL A 104 21.61 39.47 -26.17
C VAL A 104 22.31 39.87 -24.88
N LEU A 105 23.52 40.46 -24.98
CA LEU A 105 24.24 41.02 -23.83
C LEU A 105 23.29 41.89 -22.99
N GLY A 106 22.80 41.34 -21.87
CA GLY A 106 21.85 42.02 -20.97
C GLY A 106 20.58 41.23 -20.60
N ASP A 107 20.23 40.14 -21.29
CA ASP A 107 19.08 39.30 -20.90
C ASP A 107 19.39 38.51 -19.60
N PRO A 108 18.43 38.40 -18.66
CA PRO A 108 18.60 37.54 -17.48
C PRO A 108 18.74 36.07 -17.91
N GLN A 109 19.63 35.34 -17.24
CA GLN A 109 19.83 33.90 -17.51
C GLN A 109 18.56 33.07 -17.28
N ASN A 110 17.73 33.51 -16.33
CA ASN A 110 16.55 32.78 -15.85
C ASN A 110 15.29 33.53 -16.30
N PHE A 111 14.87 33.31 -17.55
CA PHE A 111 13.78 34.10 -18.14
C PHE A 111 12.55 33.30 -18.55
N LEU A 112 12.68 31.97 -18.66
CA LEU A 112 11.59 31.10 -19.07
C LEU A 112 11.20 30.18 -17.92
N HIS A 113 9.96 30.31 -17.47
CA HIS A 113 9.36 29.39 -16.52
C HIS A 113 8.51 28.36 -17.25
N ILE A 114 8.64 27.10 -16.86
CA ILE A 114 7.90 25.99 -17.42
C ILE A 114 7.13 25.33 -16.29
N ARG A 115 5.80 25.29 -16.39
CA ARG A 115 4.94 24.58 -15.43
C ARG A 115 4.34 23.35 -16.08
N ARG A 116 4.57 22.20 -15.48
CA ARG A 116 3.91 20.93 -15.84
C ARG A 116 2.80 20.65 -14.85
N ARG A 117 1.64 20.23 -15.35
CA ARG A 117 0.54 19.71 -14.54
C ARG A 117 0.15 18.34 -15.04
N GLN A 118 0.49 17.30 -14.29
CA GLN A 118 0.32 15.90 -14.70
C GLN A 118 -0.85 15.26 -13.95
N LEU A 119 -1.92 14.96 -14.68
CA LEU A 119 -3.14 14.36 -14.17
C LEU A 119 -3.25 12.91 -14.65
N LEU A 120 -3.77 12.05 -13.77
CA LEU A 120 -4.12 10.67 -14.13
C LEU A 120 -5.63 10.46 -13.99
N ASP A 121 -6.29 10.20 -15.11
CA ASP A 121 -7.75 10.08 -15.21
C ASP A 121 -8.15 9.36 -16.51
N ASP A 122 -8.43 8.05 -16.44
CA ASP A 122 -8.64 7.15 -17.59
C ASP A 122 -7.47 7.20 -18.62
N GLY A 123 -6.26 7.54 -18.16
CA GLY A 123 -5.08 7.82 -18.97
C GLY A 123 -4.25 8.93 -18.33
N PHE A 124 -3.13 9.27 -18.97
CA PHE A 124 -2.26 10.37 -18.55
C PHE A 124 -2.60 11.63 -19.36
N MET A 125 -2.79 12.75 -18.67
CA MET A 125 -2.93 14.07 -19.28
C MET A 125 -1.89 15.02 -18.69
N GLU A 126 -1.24 15.79 -19.54
CA GLU A 126 -0.33 16.86 -19.12
C GLU A 126 -0.72 18.17 -19.76
N ASP A 127 -0.82 19.22 -18.94
CA ASP A 127 -0.79 20.61 -19.39
C ASP A 127 0.61 21.17 -19.13
N LEU A 128 1.27 21.61 -20.19
CA LEU A 128 2.64 22.11 -20.19
C LEU A 128 2.64 23.59 -20.59
N ALA A 129 2.79 24.47 -19.61
CA ALA A 129 2.72 25.92 -19.78
C ALA A 129 4.11 26.56 -19.76
N PHE A 130 4.39 27.42 -20.73
CA PHE A 130 5.64 28.17 -20.88
C PHE A 130 5.36 29.66 -20.68
N THR A 131 6.11 30.34 -19.81
CA THR A 131 5.94 31.78 -19.53
C THR A 131 7.23 32.53 -19.78
N ASN A 132 7.18 33.52 -20.67
CA ASN A 132 8.31 34.38 -21.02
C ASN A 132 8.38 35.63 -20.13
N TYR A 133 9.46 35.80 -19.37
CA TYR A 133 9.72 36.97 -18.54
C TYR A 133 10.70 37.98 -19.16
N LEU A 134 11.16 37.76 -20.39
CA LEU A 134 11.91 38.79 -21.12
C LEU A 134 11.00 39.95 -21.52
N ARG A 135 11.65 41.08 -21.81
CA ARG A 135 10.99 42.27 -22.38
C ARG A 135 10.85 42.20 -23.91
N ARG A 136 11.20 41.07 -24.51
CA ARG A 136 11.10 40.80 -25.95
C ARG A 136 10.44 39.45 -26.19
N GLU A 137 9.95 39.25 -27.41
CA GLU A 137 9.44 37.98 -27.88
C GLU A 137 10.56 36.93 -27.95
N VAL A 138 10.21 35.68 -27.66
CA VAL A 138 11.07 34.50 -27.82
C VAL A 138 10.35 33.43 -28.62
N THR A 139 11.10 32.74 -29.46
CA THR A 139 10.63 31.55 -30.18
C THR A 139 11.30 30.32 -29.58
N LEU A 140 10.49 29.34 -29.15
CA LEU A 140 10.96 28.13 -28.49
C LEU A 140 10.74 26.91 -29.38
N ASP A 141 11.79 26.12 -29.58
CA ASP A 141 11.72 24.76 -30.13
C ASP A 141 11.45 23.80 -28.96
N VAL A 142 10.21 23.34 -28.82
CA VAL A 142 9.81 22.40 -27.76
C VAL A 142 9.67 21.00 -28.37
N ARG A 143 10.37 20.03 -27.78
CA ARG A 143 10.33 18.63 -28.21
C ARG A 143 9.85 17.73 -27.08
N ILE A 144 8.90 16.87 -27.41
CA ILE A 144 8.38 15.83 -26.52
C ILE A 144 8.78 14.49 -27.11
N GLY A 145 9.74 13.82 -26.47
CA GLY A 145 10.13 12.46 -26.81
C GLY A 145 9.24 11.46 -26.06
N PHE A 146 8.87 10.35 -26.72
CA PHE A 146 8.03 9.32 -26.13
C PHE A 146 8.27 7.94 -26.73
N ASP A 147 8.02 6.89 -25.93
CA ASP A 147 8.06 5.50 -26.39
C ASP A 147 7.15 4.59 -25.55
N ALA A 148 6.82 3.41 -26.07
CA ALA A 148 6.02 2.39 -25.40
C ALA A 148 6.58 0.98 -25.65
N ASP A 149 6.84 0.24 -24.57
CA ASP A 149 7.41 -1.11 -24.64
C ASP A 149 6.46 -2.24 -24.24
N PHE A 150 5.31 -1.90 -23.63
CA PHE A 150 4.31 -2.85 -23.13
C PHE A 150 4.89 -3.91 -22.19
N ALA A 151 5.89 -3.53 -21.39
CA ALA A 151 6.47 -4.43 -20.39
C ALA A 151 5.42 -4.81 -19.33
N ASP A 152 5.33 -6.11 -19.04
CA ASP A 152 4.50 -6.61 -17.94
C ASP A 152 5.13 -6.27 -16.58
N MET A 153 4.32 -6.07 -15.55
CA MET A 153 4.78 -5.76 -14.19
C MET A 153 5.76 -6.80 -13.64
N PHE A 154 5.62 -8.08 -14.00
CA PHE A 154 6.61 -9.10 -13.62
C PHE A 154 7.95 -8.88 -14.34
N GLU A 155 7.96 -8.47 -15.62
CA GLU A 155 9.20 -8.12 -16.34
C GLU A 155 9.89 -6.93 -15.67
N VAL A 156 9.12 -5.91 -15.31
CA VAL A 156 9.57 -4.71 -14.59
C VAL A 156 10.19 -5.06 -13.23
N ARG A 157 9.61 -6.04 -12.53
CA ARG A 157 10.15 -6.60 -11.27
C ARG A 157 11.37 -7.52 -11.47
N GLY A 158 11.76 -7.80 -12.71
CA GLY A 158 12.97 -8.54 -13.05
C GLY A 158 12.75 -9.96 -13.59
N LEU A 159 11.51 -10.38 -13.86
CA LEU A 159 11.24 -11.63 -14.57
C LEU A 159 11.80 -11.54 -15.99
N LYS A 160 12.73 -12.44 -16.32
CA LYS A 160 13.23 -12.58 -17.70
C LYS A 160 12.32 -13.51 -18.47
N ARG A 161 11.58 -12.98 -19.44
CA ARG A 161 10.73 -13.79 -20.33
C ARG A 161 11.54 -14.31 -21.52
N PRO A 162 11.44 -15.60 -21.87
CA PRO A 162 12.15 -16.16 -23.02
C PRO A 162 11.55 -15.72 -24.36
N ARG A 163 10.29 -15.26 -24.36
CA ARG A 163 9.55 -14.81 -25.54
C ARG A 163 8.69 -13.62 -25.17
N ARG A 164 8.48 -12.71 -26.12
CA ARG A 164 7.50 -11.63 -26.05
C ARG A 164 6.60 -11.69 -27.28
N GLY A 165 5.50 -10.94 -27.23
CA GLY A 165 4.65 -10.67 -28.38
C GLY A 165 5.33 -9.80 -29.44
N VAL A 166 4.53 -9.23 -30.34
CA VAL A 166 5.03 -8.50 -31.51
C VAL A 166 4.66 -7.02 -31.41
N LEU A 167 5.67 -6.15 -31.39
CA LEU A 167 5.50 -4.70 -31.59
C LEU A 167 5.24 -4.42 -33.07
N ARG A 168 4.18 -3.67 -33.36
CA ARG A 168 3.87 -3.19 -34.72
C ARG A 168 4.49 -1.82 -34.96
N LEU A 169 4.66 -1.48 -36.23
CA LEU A 169 5.05 -0.13 -36.62
C LEU A 169 4.03 0.89 -36.10
N PRO A 170 4.46 1.97 -35.42
CA PRO A 170 3.55 3.01 -34.94
C PRO A 170 2.77 3.67 -36.07
N VAL A 171 1.50 3.96 -35.83
CA VAL A 171 0.67 4.75 -36.76
C VAL A 171 0.80 6.22 -36.38
N VAL A 172 1.25 7.05 -37.33
CA VAL A 172 1.48 8.48 -37.13
C VAL A 172 0.43 9.27 -37.93
N GLU A 173 -0.33 10.11 -37.22
CA GLU A 173 -1.32 11.04 -37.75
C GLU A 173 -0.87 12.49 -37.44
N ALA A 174 -1.61 13.49 -37.92
CA ALA A 174 -1.21 14.90 -37.80
C ALA A 174 -0.95 15.37 -36.36
N ALA A 175 -1.74 14.90 -35.39
CA ALA A 175 -1.63 15.30 -33.98
C ALA A 175 -1.63 14.10 -33.02
N ARG A 176 -1.36 12.89 -33.52
CA ARG A 176 -1.51 11.64 -32.78
C ARG A 176 -0.54 10.57 -33.24
N VAL A 177 -0.03 9.79 -32.30
CA VAL A 177 0.75 8.57 -32.56
C VAL A 177 0.14 7.40 -31.80
N VAL A 178 0.04 6.23 -32.43
CA VAL A 178 -0.47 5.01 -31.80
C VAL A 178 0.59 3.91 -31.87
N HIS A 179 1.13 3.54 -30.71
CA HIS A 179 1.96 2.34 -30.54
C HIS A 179 1.05 1.14 -30.32
N THR A 180 1.38 0.01 -30.95
CA THR A 180 0.58 -1.21 -30.86
C THR A 180 1.46 -2.43 -30.61
N TYR A 181 1.06 -3.26 -29.65
CA TYR A 181 1.69 -4.52 -29.29
C TYR A 181 0.65 -5.63 -29.30
N ARG A 182 0.98 -6.76 -29.95
CA ARG A 182 0.17 -7.98 -29.88
C ARG A 182 0.85 -8.99 -28.97
N GLY A 183 0.29 -9.22 -27.78
CA GLY A 183 0.87 -10.12 -26.79
C GLY A 183 0.74 -11.60 -27.15
N LEU A 184 1.45 -12.45 -26.39
CA LEU A 184 1.41 -13.91 -26.55
C LEU A 184 0.06 -14.53 -26.15
N ASP A 185 -0.70 -13.78 -25.39
CA ASP A 185 -2.10 -14.00 -25.04
C ASP A 185 -3.09 -13.69 -26.18
N ASN A 186 -2.60 -13.33 -27.36
CA ASN A 186 -3.37 -12.96 -28.56
C ASN A 186 -4.22 -11.69 -28.43
N VAL A 187 -3.98 -10.86 -27.41
CA VAL A 187 -4.68 -9.58 -27.21
C VAL A 187 -3.84 -8.43 -27.74
N GLU A 188 -4.50 -7.43 -28.30
CA GLU A 188 -3.86 -6.19 -28.73
C GLU A 188 -3.86 -5.14 -27.61
N TYR A 189 -2.70 -4.52 -27.41
CA TYR A 189 -2.44 -3.42 -26.47
C TYR A 189 -2.05 -2.20 -27.28
N ARG A 190 -2.62 -1.04 -26.96
CA ARG A 190 -2.36 0.21 -27.67
C ARG A 190 -2.04 1.33 -26.70
N SER A 191 -1.10 2.19 -27.08
CA SER A 191 -0.82 3.45 -26.38
C SER A 191 -0.99 4.58 -27.38
N ALA A 192 -2.05 5.36 -27.21
CA ALA A 192 -2.37 6.48 -28.10
C ALA A 192 -1.93 7.80 -27.46
N ILE A 193 -0.99 8.49 -28.10
CA ILE A 193 -0.41 9.75 -27.65
C ILE A 193 -0.94 10.86 -28.54
N SER A 194 -1.59 11.86 -27.97
CA SER A 194 -2.25 12.95 -28.71
C SER A 194 -1.79 14.31 -28.21
N PHE A 195 -1.75 15.30 -29.10
CA PHE A 195 -1.20 16.63 -28.85
C PHE A 195 -2.19 17.73 -29.22
N SER A 196 -2.23 18.80 -28.42
CA SER A 196 -2.95 20.03 -28.72
C SER A 196 -2.12 21.24 -28.25
N PRO A 197 -1.75 22.20 -29.12
CA PRO A 197 -2.09 22.30 -30.54
C PRO A 197 -1.46 21.20 -31.40
N VAL A 198 -1.74 21.19 -32.71
CA VAL A 198 -1.11 20.27 -33.66
C VAL A 198 0.41 20.55 -33.71
N PRO A 199 1.29 19.54 -33.53
CA PRO A 199 2.73 19.73 -33.61
C PRO A 199 3.17 20.23 -34.99
N LEU A 200 4.27 21.00 -35.04
CA LEU A 200 4.91 21.40 -36.29
C LEU A 200 5.48 20.19 -37.04
N ARG A 201 6.04 19.23 -36.29
CA ARG A 201 6.52 17.94 -36.80
C ARG A 201 6.14 16.85 -35.83
N ILE A 202 5.80 15.69 -36.36
CA ILE A 202 5.48 14.49 -35.58
C ILE A 202 6.07 13.26 -36.25
N SER A 203 6.68 12.41 -35.45
CA SER A 203 7.26 11.13 -35.85
C SER A 203 6.74 10.02 -34.93
N ALA A 204 7.24 8.79 -35.12
CA ALA A 204 6.90 7.68 -34.26
C ALA A 204 7.30 7.87 -32.79
N HIS A 205 8.32 8.70 -32.49
CA HIS A 205 8.91 8.81 -31.15
C HIS A 205 9.11 10.25 -30.64
N GLU A 206 8.77 11.25 -31.44
CA GLU A 206 8.96 12.66 -31.08
C GLU A 206 7.90 13.54 -31.73
N ALA A 207 7.42 14.53 -30.97
CA ALA A 207 6.62 15.65 -31.46
C ALA A 207 7.35 16.97 -31.19
N THR A 208 7.38 17.85 -32.18
CA THR A 208 8.07 19.15 -32.12
C THR A 208 7.08 20.29 -32.30
N PHE A 209 7.23 21.34 -31.48
CA PHE A 209 6.44 22.55 -31.52
C PHE A 209 7.37 23.75 -31.65
N GLU A 210 6.93 24.75 -32.41
CA GLU A 210 7.52 26.07 -32.41
C GLU A 210 6.55 27.00 -31.69
N LEU A 211 6.92 27.49 -30.51
CA LEU A 211 6.08 28.35 -29.69
C LEU A 211 6.64 29.77 -29.72
N VAL A 212 5.81 30.72 -30.15
CA VAL A 212 6.13 32.15 -30.12
C VAL A 212 5.51 32.76 -28.86
N LEU A 213 6.34 33.34 -27.99
CA LEU A 213 5.93 33.90 -26.70
C LEU A 213 6.31 35.39 -26.60
N PRO A 214 5.34 36.31 -26.72
CA PRO A 214 5.56 37.73 -26.45
C PRO A 214 5.96 38.00 -24.98
N PRO A 215 6.46 39.20 -24.66
CA PRO A 215 6.82 39.59 -23.30
C PRO A 215 5.69 39.36 -22.29
N GLY A 216 5.96 38.63 -21.21
CA GLY A 216 5.02 38.37 -20.12
C GLY A 216 3.88 37.41 -20.45
N GLN A 217 3.85 36.81 -21.65
CA GLN A 217 2.78 35.91 -22.08
C GLN A 217 3.08 34.45 -21.74
N THR A 218 2.00 33.67 -21.64
CA THR A 218 2.01 32.22 -21.41
C THR A 218 1.35 31.49 -22.57
N THR A 219 2.00 30.42 -23.04
CA THR A 219 1.45 29.48 -24.04
C THR A 219 1.51 28.06 -23.47
N SER A 220 0.51 27.23 -23.79
CA SER A 220 0.43 25.84 -23.31
C SER A 220 0.39 24.81 -24.45
N VAL A 221 0.93 23.63 -24.16
CA VAL A 221 0.74 22.40 -24.93
C VAL A 221 0.07 21.37 -24.02
N GLU A 222 -1.02 20.78 -24.48
CA GLU A 222 -1.69 19.66 -23.82
C GLU A 222 -1.28 18.34 -24.49
N ILE A 223 -0.84 17.37 -23.68
CA ILE A 223 -0.48 16.02 -24.10
C ILE A 223 -1.42 15.03 -23.44
N ARG A 224 -1.87 14.01 -24.18
CA ARG A 224 -2.69 12.91 -23.65
C ARG A 224 -2.09 11.57 -24.05
N VAL A 225 -1.98 10.65 -23.11
CA VAL A 225 -1.62 9.25 -23.36
C VAL A 225 -2.76 8.37 -22.87
N ALA A 226 -3.39 7.65 -23.80
CA ALA A 226 -4.51 6.77 -23.55
C ALA A 226 -4.10 5.30 -23.72
N PRO A 227 -3.91 4.56 -22.62
CA PRO A 227 -3.81 3.11 -22.64
C PRO A 227 -5.10 2.48 -23.16
N ASP A 228 -4.96 1.43 -23.96
CA ASP A 228 -6.07 0.61 -24.41
C ASP A 228 -5.64 -0.86 -24.50
N ARG A 229 -6.56 -1.75 -24.14
CA ARG A 229 -6.39 -3.20 -24.24
C ARG A 229 -7.65 -3.79 -24.81
N GLU A 230 -7.53 -4.54 -25.89
CA GLU A 230 -8.64 -5.23 -26.51
C GLU A 230 -9.42 -6.08 -25.47
N GLY A 231 -10.74 -5.95 -25.48
CA GLY A 231 -11.63 -6.61 -24.51
C GLY A 231 -11.79 -5.88 -23.17
N ARG A 232 -11.04 -4.81 -22.89
CA ARG A 232 -11.27 -3.92 -21.74
C ARG A 232 -11.76 -2.57 -22.26
N ARG A 233 -13.01 -2.20 -21.93
CA ARG A 233 -13.52 -0.87 -22.27
C ARG A 233 -12.79 0.19 -21.46
N THR A 234 -11.89 0.94 -22.09
CA THR A 234 -11.42 2.23 -21.58
C THR A 234 -12.39 3.32 -22.03
N ARG A 235 -12.75 4.24 -21.13
CA ARG A 235 -13.62 5.36 -21.46
C ARG A 235 -12.79 6.36 -22.26
N ALA A 236 -13.30 6.82 -23.41
CA ALA A 236 -12.60 7.84 -24.18
C ALA A 236 -12.39 9.10 -23.31
N VAL A 237 -11.12 9.51 -23.15
CA VAL A 237 -10.76 10.72 -22.40
C VAL A 237 -11.22 11.94 -23.19
N THR A 238 -12.40 12.43 -22.83
CA THR A 238 -13.02 13.65 -23.39
C THR A 238 -13.02 14.76 -22.33
N GLY A 239 -13.10 16.02 -22.78
CA GLY A 239 -12.99 17.20 -21.93
C GLY A 239 -11.57 17.79 -21.89
N SER A 240 -11.47 19.03 -21.46
CA SER A 240 -10.23 19.77 -21.20
C SER A 240 -9.56 19.33 -19.89
N PHE A 241 -8.25 19.59 -19.73
CA PHE A 241 -7.53 19.36 -18.47
C PHE A 241 -8.30 19.90 -17.25
N ARG A 242 -8.84 21.12 -17.34
CA ARG A 242 -9.56 21.78 -16.24
C ARG A 242 -10.84 21.05 -15.84
N GLU A 243 -11.62 20.56 -16.81
CA GLU A 243 -12.85 19.82 -16.55
C GLU A 243 -12.56 18.48 -15.86
N ARG A 244 -11.49 17.79 -16.29
CA ARG A 244 -11.06 16.53 -15.67
C ARG A 244 -10.60 16.75 -14.23
N VAL A 245 -9.79 17.77 -13.97
CA VAL A 245 -9.37 18.17 -12.61
C VAL A 245 -10.57 18.35 -11.70
N ALA A 246 -11.57 19.13 -12.12
CA ALA A 246 -12.78 19.36 -11.32
C ALA A 246 -13.56 18.07 -11.03
N GLY A 247 -13.59 17.13 -11.99
CA GLY A 247 -14.18 15.80 -11.79
C GLY A 247 -13.47 15.00 -10.70
N VAL A 248 -12.13 14.98 -10.73
CA VAL A 248 -11.30 14.28 -9.72
C VAL A 248 -11.50 14.89 -8.33
N GLU A 249 -11.52 16.21 -8.25
CA GLU A 249 -11.74 16.94 -6.98
C GLU A 249 -13.12 16.62 -6.39
N GLY A 250 -14.15 16.53 -7.23
CA GLY A 250 -15.49 16.15 -6.80
C GLY A 250 -15.57 14.72 -6.26
N GLU A 251 -14.85 13.77 -6.87
CA GLU A 251 -14.76 12.39 -6.36
C GLU A 251 -13.99 12.31 -5.03
N ALA A 252 -12.88 13.04 -4.91
CA ALA A 252 -12.11 13.13 -3.68
C ALA A 252 -12.92 13.80 -2.55
N ALA A 253 -13.72 14.83 -2.86
CA ALA A 253 -14.62 15.47 -1.91
C ALA A 253 -15.67 14.48 -1.37
N ARG A 254 -16.32 13.71 -2.24
CA ARG A 254 -17.29 12.67 -1.82
C ARG A 254 -16.66 11.59 -0.94
N PHE A 255 -15.41 11.22 -1.20
CA PHE A 255 -14.68 10.31 -0.32
C PHE A 255 -14.46 10.92 1.06
N ARG A 256 -14.00 12.18 1.12
CA ARG A 256 -13.80 12.91 2.39
C ARG A 256 -15.09 13.08 3.18
N GLU A 257 -16.21 13.37 2.53
CA GLU A 257 -17.54 13.50 3.17
C GLU A 257 -17.99 12.20 3.87
N ARG A 258 -17.54 11.04 3.38
CA ARG A 258 -17.84 9.73 3.97
C ARG A 258 -16.81 9.29 5.01
N SER A 259 -15.74 10.04 5.19
CA SER A 259 -14.67 9.74 6.14
C SER A 259 -14.75 10.66 7.37
N ALA A 260 -14.14 10.22 8.47
CA ALA A 260 -13.82 11.08 9.59
C ALA A 260 -12.71 12.07 9.20
N ALA A 261 -12.75 13.27 9.76
CA ALA A 261 -11.65 14.23 9.66
C ALA A 261 -10.86 14.26 10.96
N PHE A 262 -9.54 14.23 10.86
CA PHE A 262 -8.63 14.35 12.00
C PHE A 262 -7.93 15.70 11.91
N ARG A 263 -7.97 16.49 12.98
CA ARG A 263 -7.24 17.76 13.09
C ARG A 263 -6.30 17.73 14.27
N CYS A 264 -5.09 18.24 14.09
CA CYS A 264 -4.03 18.18 15.08
C CYS A 264 -3.21 19.47 15.06
N ASP A 265 -2.73 19.91 16.22
CA ASP A 265 -1.86 21.09 16.35
C ASP A 265 -0.39 20.82 15.95
N ASP A 266 0.04 19.56 15.99
CA ASP A 266 1.32 19.11 15.40
C ASP A 266 1.27 19.08 13.87
N ALA A 267 2.04 19.96 13.23
CA ALA A 267 2.05 20.12 11.77
C ALA A 267 2.54 18.89 11.01
N VAL A 268 3.48 18.11 11.58
CA VAL A 268 3.99 16.89 10.93
C VAL A 268 2.89 15.84 10.90
N LEU A 269 2.24 15.60 12.04
CA LEU A 269 1.14 14.65 12.13
C LEU A 269 -0.05 15.08 11.26
N GLN A 270 -0.41 16.37 11.25
CA GLN A 270 -1.48 16.87 10.38
C GLN A 270 -1.19 16.59 8.91
N GLN A 271 0.01 16.91 8.43
CA GLN A 271 0.42 16.65 7.05
C GLN A 271 0.46 15.15 6.73
N THR A 272 0.91 14.30 7.66
CA THR A 272 0.87 12.85 7.53
C THR A 272 -0.57 12.34 7.38
N LEU A 273 -1.51 12.82 8.21
CA LEU A 273 -2.92 12.40 8.15
C LEU A 273 -3.58 12.83 6.84
N ASP A 274 -3.36 14.07 6.41
CA ASP A 274 -3.87 14.59 5.13
C ASP A 274 -3.31 13.79 3.94
N ARG A 275 -2.01 13.46 3.98
CA ARG A 275 -1.35 12.64 2.97
C ARG A 275 -1.88 11.20 2.98
N SER A 276 -2.03 10.58 4.15
CA SER A 276 -2.61 9.25 4.33
C SER A 276 -4.03 9.16 3.76
N ALA A 277 -4.88 10.17 4.00
CA ALA A 277 -6.23 10.23 3.44
C ALA A 277 -6.22 10.29 1.90
N ALA A 278 -5.33 11.11 1.32
CA ALA A 278 -5.17 11.22 -0.12
C ALA A 278 -4.63 9.93 -0.76
N ASP A 279 -3.68 9.28 -0.11
CA ASP A 279 -3.07 8.05 -0.60
C ASP A 279 -4.07 6.88 -0.54
N LEU A 280 -4.84 6.73 0.56
CA LEU A 280 -5.94 5.76 0.65
C LEU A 280 -7.00 5.98 -0.43
N TYR A 281 -7.34 7.24 -0.75
CA TYR A 281 -8.24 7.55 -1.87
C TYR A 281 -7.66 7.09 -3.22
N SER A 282 -6.38 7.40 -3.47
CA SER A 282 -5.71 7.14 -4.74
C SER A 282 -5.48 5.66 -5.03
N LEU A 283 -5.30 4.85 -3.98
CA LEU A 283 -5.05 3.40 -4.06
C LEU A 283 -6.33 2.57 -4.26
N ARG A 284 -7.51 3.20 -4.34
CA ARG A 284 -8.76 2.46 -4.59
C ARG A 284 -8.83 1.98 -6.03
N LEU A 285 -8.98 0.67 -6.18
CA LEU A 285 -9.27 -0.02 -7.44
C LEU A 285 -10.79 -0.15 -7.60
N PRO A 286 -11.40 0.46 -8.62
CA PRO A 286 -12.84 0.35 -8.84
C PRO A 286 -13.24 -1.07 -9.30
N HIS A 287 -14.35 -1.57 -8.77
CA HIS A 287 -14.94 -2.87 -9.10
C HIS A 287 -16.48 -2.82 -9.05
N GLY A 288 -17.10 -2.42 -10.16
CA GLY A 288 -18.54 -2.18 -10.21
C GLY A 288 -18.92 -0.97 -9.34
N GLU A 289 -19.89 -1.14 -8.44
CA GLU A 289 -20.30 -0.10 -7.48
C GLU A 289 -19.42 -0.04 -6.21
N HIS A 290 -18.49 -0.99 -6.06
CA HIS A 290 -17.58 -1.10 -4.92
C HIS A 290 -16.12 -0.89 -5.35
N GLY A 291 -15.19 -0.89 -4.41
CA GLY A 291 -13.76 -0.95 -4.69
C GLY A 291 -13.02 -2.03 -3.92
N VAL A 292 -11.69 -2.01 -4.03
CA VAL A 292 -10.74 -2.68 -3.15
C VAL A 292 -9.47 -1.84 -3.12
N LEU A 293 -8.69 -1.87 -2.04
CA LEU A 293 -7.40 -1.18 -2.00
C LEU A 293 -6.35 -1.96 -2.79
N ALA A 294 -5.56 -1.26 -3.59
CA ALA A 294 -4.28 -1.78 -4.08
C ALA A 294 -3.28 -1.84 -2.92
N ALA A 295 -2.33 -2.78 -2.96
CA ALA A 295 -1.30 -2.88 -1.93
C ALA A 295 -0.35 -1.67 -1.93
N GLY A 296 0.33 -1.40 -3.03
CA GLY A 296 1.30 -0.30 -3.10
C GLY A 296 1.90 -0.08 -4.47
N ILE A 297 2.39 1.14 -4.72
CA ILE A 297 2.90 1.55 -6.03
C ILE A 297 4.41 1.80 -5.93
N PRO A 298 5.21 1.33 -6.90
CA PRO A 298 4.80 0.81 -8.22
C PRO A 298 4.61 -0.71 -8.33
N TRP A 299 5.10 -1.50 -7.38
CA TRP A 299 5.29 -2.94 -7.59
C TRP A 299 4.02 -3.79 -7.38
N PHE A 300 3.10 -3.30 -6.56
CA PHE A 300 1.96 -4.06 -6.03
C PHE A 300 0.62 -3.35 -6.26
N ALA A 301 0.49 -2.66 -7.41
CA ALA A 301 -0.69 -1.89 -7.80
C ALA A 301 -1.88 -2.79 -8.23
N ALA A 302 -2.25 -3.73 -7.37
CA ALA A 302 -3.23 -4.78 -7.64
C ALA A 302 -3.99 -5.16 -6.34
N PRO A 303 -5.12 -5.89 -6.43
CA PRO A 303 -5.81 -6.43 -5.27
C PRO A 303 -4.97 -7.50 -4.58
N PHE A 304 -4.66 -7.25 -3.31
CA PHE A 304 -4.02 -8.21 -2.39
C PHE A 304 -4.95 -8.46 -1.21
N GLY A 305 -5.21 -9.73 -0.87
CA GLY A 305 -6.16 -10.09 0.18
C GLY A 305 -5.72 -9.57 1.54
N ARG A 306 -4.56 -10.02 1.99
CA ARG A 306 -3.93 -9.57 3.24
C ARG A 306 -3.81 -8.05 3.30
N ASP A 307 -3.33 -7.42 2.23
CA ASP A 307 -3.05 -6.00 2.23
C ASP A 307 -4.32 -5.16 2.40
N SER A 308 -5.35 -5.50 1.61
CA SER A 308 -6.66 -4.86 1.69
C SER A 308 -7.30 -5.05 3.07
N LEU A 309 -7.17 -6.24 3.66
CA LEU A 309 -7.75 -6.56 4.96
C LEU A 309 -7.09 -5.79 6.09
N ILE A 310 -5.75 -5.79 6.18
CA ILE A 310 -5.04 -5.05 7.23
C ILE A 310 -5.22 -3.54 7.03
N ALA A 311 -5.03 -3.01 5.82
CA ALA A 311 -5.19 -1.56 5.59
C ALA A 311 -6.62 -1.09 5.90
N SER A 312 -7.63 -1.87 5.56
CA SER A 312 -9.02 -1.52 5.89
C SER A 312 -9.37 -1.69 7.37
N TYR A 313 -8.74 -2.65 8.07
CA TYR A 313 -8.82 -2.76 9.54
C TYR A 313 -8.24 -1.51 10.20
N GLU A 314 -7.06 -1.09 9.77
CA GLU A 314 -6.35 0.06 10.32
C GLU A 314 -7.10 1.38 10.05
N ALA A 315 -7.75 1.49 8.89
CA ALA A 315 -8.52 2.65 8.49
C ALA A 315 -9.95 2.68 9.06
N LEU A 316 -10.38 1.71 9.90
CA LEU A 316 -11.73 1.67 10.47
C LEU A 316 -12.19 2.97 11.17
N PRO A 317 -11.35 3.65 11.98
CA PRO A 317 -11.72 4.94 12.58
C PRO A 317 -11.90 6.06 11.55
N PHE A 318 -11.23 5.96 10.40
CA PHE A 318 -11.25 6.96 9.33
C PHE A 318 -12.40 6.72 8.36
N ASN A 319 -12.47 5.54 7.75
CA ASN A 319 -13.49 5.19 6.77
C ASN A 319 -13.78 3.68 6.78
N PRO A 320 -14.85 3.22 7.46
CA PRO A 320 -15.18 1.80 7.52
C PRO A 320 -15.72 1.23 6.20
N ASP A 321 -16.06 2.07 5.22
CA ASP A 321 -16.55 1.59 3.92
C ASP A 321 -15.43 0.87 3.14
N LEU A 322 -14.16 1.22 3.39
CA LEU A 322 -13.01 0.52 2.82
C LEU A 322 -12.97 -0.97 3.22
N ALA A 323 -13.40 -1.29 4.45
CA ALA A 323 -13.50 -2.68 4.92
C ALA A 323 -14.68 -3.40 4.27
N ALA A 324 -15.84 -2.76 4.17
CA ALA A 324 -17.00 -3.35 3.50
C ALA A 324 -16.70 -3.70 2.04
N ASP A 325 -16.05 -2.79 1.33
CA ASP A 325 -15.65 -2.94 -0.07
C ASP A 325 -14.62 -4.08 -0.24
N SER A 326 -13.57 -4.10 0.59
CA SER A 326 -12.56 -5.17 0.58
C SER A 326 -13.18 -6.55 0.88
N LEU A 327 -14.07 -6.64 1.88
CA LEU A 327 -14.76 -7.90 2.22
C LEU A 327 -15.65 -8.40 1.07
N ARG A 328 -16.43 -7.52 0.43
CA ARG A 328 -17.26 -7.89 -0.72
C ARG A 328 -16.42 -8.33 -1.90
N TYR A 329 -15.32 -7.64 -2.17
CA TYR A 329 -14.39 -7.99 -3.24
C TYR A 329 -13.79 -9.38 -3.01
N LEU A 330 -13.25 -9.63 -1.81
CA LEU A 330 -12.59 -10.89 -1.48
C LEU A 330 -13.57 -12.06 -1.40
N ALA A 331 -14.79 -11.86 -0.91
CA ALA A 331 -15.83 -12.90 -0.92
C ALA A 331 -16.17 -13.36 -2.35
N ARG A 332 -16.20 -12.44 -3.33
CA ARG A 332 -16.46 -12.80 -4.74
C ARG A 332 -15.34 -13.64 -5.36
N HIS A 333 -14.12 -13.47 -4.88
CA HIS A 333 -12.92 -14.14 -5.37
C HIS A 333 -12.39 -15.18 -4.36
N GLN A 334 -13.23 -15.65 -3.43
CA GLN A 334 -12.88 -16.71 -2.50
C GLN A 334 -12.73 -18.04 -3.26
N GLY A 335 -11.76 -18.84 -2.85
CA GLY A 335 -11.45 -20.13 -3.46
C GLY A 335 -12.62 -21.09 -3.38
N LYS A 336 -12.88 -21.81 -4.47
CA LYS A 336 -14.00 -22.76 -4.62
C LYS A 336 -13.54 -24.15 -5.03
N ARG A 337 -12.28 -24.31 -5.39
CA ARG A 337 -11.73 -25.53 -5.98
C ARG A 337 -10.34 -25.80 -5.43
N GLU A 338 -9.90 -27.03 -5.54
CA GLU A 338 -8.50 -27.41 -5.32
C GLU A 338 -7.70 -27.16 -6.61
N ASN A 339 -6.68 -26.30 -6.55
CA ASN A 339 -5.76 -26.08 -7.65
C ASN A 339 -4.34 -25.83 -7.14
N SER A 340 -3.44 -26.80 -7.33
CA SER A 340 -2.06 -26.69 -6.85
C SER A 340 -1.22 -25.61 -7.54
N PHE A 341 -1.57 -25.19 -8.76
CA PHE A 341 -0.82 -24.14 -9.47
C PHE A 341 -1.09 -22.77 -8.88
N THR A 342 -2.37 -22.43 -8.65
CA THR A 342 -2.79 -21.19 -8.01
C THR A 342 -2.81 -21.27 -6.48
N GLU A 343 -2.59 -22.48 -5.93
CA GLU A 343 -2.73 -22.82 -4.51
C GLU A 343 -4.12 -22.54 -3.93
N GLU A 344 -5.13 -22.56 -4.80
CA GLU A 344 -6.54 -22.41 -4.44
C GLU A 344 -7.00 -23.62 -3.64
N GLU A 345 -7.73 -23.34 -2.56
CA GLU A 345 -8.43 -24.32 -1.73
C GLU A 345 -9.82 -23.77 -1.42
N PRO A 346 -10.86 -24.61 -1.28
CA PRO A 346 -12.21 -24.15 -0.93
C PRO A 346 -12.21 -23.32 0.36
N GLY A 347 -12.82 -22.13 0.30
CA GLY A 347 -12.93 -21.19 1.41
C GLY A 347 -11.71 -20.28 1.63
N LYS A 348 -10.59 -20.54 0.97
CA LYS A 348 -9.37 -19.73 1.10
C LYS A 348 -9.52 -18.35 0.45
N ILE A 349 -8.98 -17.33 1.08
CA ILE A 349 -8.95 -15.96 0.53
C ILE A 349 -7.65 -15.77 -0.26
N LEU A 350 -7.74 -15.13 -1.43
CA LEU A 350 -6.60 -14.92 -2.33
C LEU A 350 -5.48 -14.12 -1.67
N HIS A 351 -4.24 -14.42 -2.06
CA HIS A 351 -3.07 -13.61 -1.76
C HIS A 351 -3.03 -12.38 -2.68
N GLU A 352 -3.00 -12.59 -4.00
CA GLU A 352 -3.01 -11.50 -4.99
C GLU A 352 -3.72 -11.89 -6.31
N LEU A 353 -4.26 -10.89 -7.00
CA LEU A 353 -4.83 -11.02 -8.35
C LEU A 353 -4.15 -10.04 -9.31
N ARG A 354 -3.64 -10.56 -10.43
CA ARG A 354 -2.93 -9.80 -11.45
C ARG A 354 -3.61 -9.89 -12.82
N PHE A 355 -3.46 -8.85 -13.63
CA PHE A 355 -4.22 -8.67 -14.87
C PHE A 355 -3.36 -8.64 -16.14
N GLY A 356 -2.04 -8.68 -15.98
CA GLY A 356 -1.04 -8.56 -17.04
C GLY A 356 -1.01 -9.73 -18.03
N GLU A 357 -0.19 -9.59 -19.06
CA GLU A 357 0.01 -10.62 -20.09
C GLU A 357 0.56 -11.91 -19.47
N VAL A 358 1.57 -11.79 -18.60
CA VAL A 358 2.31 -12.93 -18.02
C VAL A 358 1.40 -13.87 -17.23
N THR A 359 0.41 -13.34 -16.54
CA THR A 359 -0.52 -14.15 -15.75
C THR A 359 -1.63 -14.72 -16.63
N ARG A 360 -2.06 -13.98 -17.65
CA ARG A 360 -3.08 -14.42 -18.61
C ARG A 360 -2.62 -15.49 -19.58
N THR A 361 -1.32 -15.60 -19.86
CA THR A 361 -0.73 -16.73 -20.59
C THR A 361 -0.52 -17.96 -19.69
N GLY A 362 -0.72 -17.84 -18.38
CA GLY A 362 -0.48 -18.92 -17.42
C GLY A 362 0.99 -19.14 -17.07
N GLU A 363 1.89 -18.20 -17.40
CA GLU A 363 3.31 -18.28 -17.02
C GLU A 363 3.49 -18.10 -15.50
N MET A 364 2.57 -17.37 -14.86
CA MET A 364 2.55 -17.11 -13.42
C MET A 364 1.16 -17.40 -12.82
N PRO A 365 1.06 -17.84 -11.55
CA PRO A 365 -0.19 -18.36 -10.96
C PRO A 365 -1.21 -17.29 -10.50
N HIS A 366 -0.94 -16.00 -10.73
CA HIS A 366 -1.66 -14.88 -10.11
C HIS A 366 -3.01 -14.54 -10.76
N THR A 367 -3.85 -15.54 -11.06
CA THR A 367 -5.15 -15.37 -11.75
C THR A 367 -6.37 -16.03 -11.07
N PRO A 368 -6.69 -15.78 -9.79
CA PRO A 368 -5.86 -15.25 -8.69
C PRO A 368 -4.93 -16.33 -8.08
N TYR A 369 -3.93 -15.89 -7.31
CA TYR A 369 -3.06 -16.75 -6.52
C TYR A 369 -3.46 -16.74 -5.04
N TYR A 370 -3.39 -17.88 -4.37
CA TYR A 370 -3.87 -18.11 -3.01
C TYR A 370 -2.77 -18.59 -2.05
N GLY A 371 -1.49 -18.40 -2.37
CA GLY A 371 -0.36 -18.79 -1.51
C GLY A 371 -0.18 -17.89 -0.28
N SER A 372 -1.22 -17.78 0.56
CA SER A 372 -1.21 -17.10 1.84
C SER A 372 -2.02 -17.90 2.86
N ILE A 373 -1.57 -17.96 4.12
CA ILE A 373 -2.31 -18.62 5.21
C ILE A 373 -2.93 -17.66 6.22
N ASP A 374 -2.61 -16.37 6.12
CA ASP A 374 -3.08 -15.30 7.00
C ASP A 374 -4.33 -14.58 6.44
N SER A 375 -4.46 -14.42 5.13
CA SER A 375 -5.60 -13.73 4.50
C SER A 375 -6.97 -14.29 4.92
N THR A 376 -7.09 -15.61 5.04
CA THR A 376 -8.37 -16.28 5.38
C THR A 376 -8.84 -15.99 6.82
N PRO A 377 -8.03 -16.17 7.88
CA PRO A 377 -8.42 -15.73 9.22
C PRO A 377 -8.59 -14.19 9.32
N LEU A 378 -7.75 -13.41 8.63
CA LEU A 378 -7.90 -11.95 8.59
C LEU A 378 -9.26 -11.52 8.02
N PHE A 379 -9.79 -12.21 7.00
CA PHE A 379 -11.11 -11.92 6.43
C PHE A 379 -12.22 -11.97 7.48
N VAL A 380 -12.18 -13.00 8.34
CA VAL A 380 -13.15 -13.15 9.44
C VAL A 380 -12.94 -12.08 10.52
N ILE A 381 -11.69 -11.75 10.84
CA ILE A 381 -11.34 -10.71 11.82
C ILE A 381 -11.88 -9.35 11.38
N VAL A 382 -11.65 -8.99 10.12
CA VAL A 382 -12.08 -7.69 9.55
C VAL A 382 -13.60 -7.61 9.43
N ALA A 383 -14.28 -8.72 9.12
CA ALA A 383 -15.75 -8.75 9.12
C ALA A 383 -16.34 -8.38 10.50
N ASP A 384 -15.81 -8.95 11.59
CA ASP A 384 -16.24 -8.57 12.95
C ASP A 384 -15.83 -7.14 13.27
N ALA A 385 -14.62 -6.72 12.95
CA ALA A 385 -14.15 -5.37 13.23
C ALA A 385 -15.00 -4.30 12.51
N TYR A 386 -15.36 -4.55 11.24
CA TYR A 386 -16.32 -3.73 10.49
C TYR A 386 -17.68 -3.68 11.19
N TYR A 387 -18.22 -4.83 11.59
CA TYR A 387 -19.50 -4.91 12.30
C TYR A 387 -19.46 -4.14 13.63
N ARG A 388 -18.37 -4.23 14.38
CA ARG A 388 -18.17 -3.51 15.65
C ARG A 388 -18.19 -1.99 15.47
N VAL A 389 -17.76 -1.48 14.33
CA VAL A 389 -17.79 -0.04 14.02
C VAL A 389 -19.14 0.39 13.44
N THR A 390 -19.75 -0.42 12.58
CA THR A 390 -20.89 0.01 11.75
C THR A 390 -22.24 -0.54 12.19
N GLY A 391 -22.28 -1.60 13.00
CA GLY A 391 -23.51 -2.31 13.32
C GLY A 391 -24.25 -2.89 12.10
N ASP A 392 -23.61 -2.93 10.92
CA ASP A 392 -24.25 -3.26 9.65
C ASP A 392 -24.48 -4.77 9.51
N VAL A 393 -25.57 -5.23 10.13
CA VAL A 393 -26.03 -6.62 10.06
C VAL A 393 -26.35 -7.04 8.62
N ALA A 394 -26.77 -6.12 7.75
CA ALA A 394 -27.15 -6.46 6.38
C ALA A 394 -25.94 -6.92 5.56
N THR A 395 -24.82 -6.19 5.65
CA THR A 395 -23.56 -6.60 5.01
C THR A 395 -23.02 -7.90 5.61
N ILE A 396 -23.04 -8.06 6.93
CA ILE A 396 -22.61 -9.31 7.56
C ILE A 396 -23.46 -10.50 7.13
N ARG A 397 -24.79 -10.32 7.04
CA ARG A 397 -25.70 -11.36 6.54
C ARG A 397 -25.41 -11.70 5.08
N ALA A 398 -25.09 -10.72 4.24
CA ALA A 398 -24.71 -10.95 2.85
C ALA A 398 -23.36 -11.69 2.71
N LEU A 399 -22.45 -11.51 3.67
CA LEU A 399 -21.15 -12.18 3.72
C LEU A 399 -21.16 -13.49 4.51
N ARG A 400 -22.31 -13.89 5.07
CA ARG A 400 -22.44 -14.99 6.04
C ARG A 400 -21.87 -16.31 5.53
N ASP A 401 -22.13 -16.64 4.27
CA ASP A 401 -21.65 -17.89 3.67
C ASP A 401 -20.14 -17.82 3.40
N ALA A 402 -19.63 -16.72 2.86
CA ALA A 402 -18.19 -16.53 2.65
C ALA A 402 -17.39 -16.58 3.98
N ILE A 403 -17.92 -15.99 5.05
CA ILE A 403 -17.36 -16.11 6.41
C ILE A 403 -17.38 -17.57 6.87
N GLY A 404 -18.46 -18.30 6.56
CA GLY A 404 -18.57 -19.71 6.87
C GLY A 404 -17.56 -20.59 6.14
N ASP A 405 -17.34 -20.33 4.85
CA ASP A 405 -16.37 -21.05 4.02
C ASP A 405 -14.93 -20.76 4.48
N ALA A 406 -14.64 -19.52 4.85
CA ALA A 406 -13.34 -19.15 5.44
C ALA A 406 -13.09 -19.90 6.76
N LEU A 407 -14.09 -19.99 7.63
CA LEU A 407 -14.00 -20.76 8.87
C LEU A 407 -13.86 -22.26 8.62
N HIS A 408 -14.54 -22.80 7.60
CA HIS A 408 -14.37 -24.20 7.22
C HIS A 408 -12.93 -24.49 6.77
N TRP A 409 -12.33 -23.59 6.00
CA TRP A 409 -10.91 -23.70 5.65
C TRP A 409 -10.03 -23.71 6.90
N ILE A 410 -10.26 -22.80 7.85
CA ILE A 410 -9.51 -22.76 9.13
C ILE A 410 -9.73 -24.07 9.93
N ASP A 411 -10.96 -24.59 9.98
CA ASP A 411 -11.29 -25.85 10.67
C ASP A 411 -10.49 -27.02 10.09
N VAL A 412 -10.42 -27.13 8.75
CA VAL A 412 -9.66 -28.20 8.06
C VAL A 412 -8.16 -28.07 8.35
N GLN A 413 -7.61 -26.85 8.26
CA GLN A 413 -6.19 -26.62 8.46
C GLN A 413 -5.76 -26.75 9.92
N SER A 414 -6.64 -26.46 10.88
CA SER A 414 -6.36 -26.52 12.32
C SER A 414 -6.89 -27.77 13.00
N ASP A 415 -7.55 -28.68 12.28
CA ASP A 415 -8.33 -29.78 12.89
C ASP A 415 -9.23 -29.27 14.03
N GLU A 416 -10.05 -28.26 13.71
CA GLU A 416 -10.92 -27.56 14.66
C GLU A 416 -10.18 -27.05 15.93
N GLY A 417 -8.98 -26.50 15.72
CA GLY A 417 -8.12 -25.96 16.76
C GLY A 417 -7.29 -26.99 17.54
N ARG A 418 -7.15 -28.23 17.05
CA ARG A 418 -6.30 -29.28 17.67
C ARG A 418 -4.85 -29.27 17.16
N LYS A 419 -4.59 -28.68 15.99
CA LYS A 419 -3.25 -28.51 15.42
C LYS A 419 -3.05 -27.07 14.93
N PHE A 420 -1.79 -26.70 14.73
CA PHE A 420 -1.45 -25.42 14.13
C PHE A 420 -1.69 -25.42 12.61
N VAL A 421 -2.18 -24.30 12.10
CA VAL A 421 -2.27 -24.03 10.66
C VAL A 421 -0.84 -23.84 10.15
N SER A 422 -0.49 -24.56 9.09
CA SER A 422 0.85 -24.52 8.51
C SER A 422 0.78 -24.36 6.99
N TYR A 423 1.90 -23.95 6.38
CA TYR A 423 2.01 -23.81 4.94
C TYR A 423 3.18 -24.61 4.37
N GLN A 424 3.02 -24.98 3.11
CA GLN A 424 4.08 -25.48 2.25
C GLN A 424 3.73 -25.11 0.80
N LYS A 425 4.69 -24.50 0.10
CA LYS A 425 4.55 -24.14 -1.30
C LYS A 425 4.18 -25.36 -2.15
N ARG A 426 3.16 -25.25 -3.00
CA ARG A 426 2.65 -26.35 -3.86
C ARG A 426 3.09 -26.25 -5.33
N THR A 427 3.66 -25.11 -5.74
CA THR A 427 4.18 -24.87 -7.10
C THR A 427 5.57 -24.24 -7.07
N PRO A 428 6.50 -24.58 -7.99
CA PRO A 428 7.81 -23.93 -8.07
C PRO A 428 7.75 -22.40 -8.26
N ARG A 429 6.61 -21.88 -8.74
CA ARG A 429 6.35 -20.45 -8.97
C ARG A 429 5.65 -19.74 -7.81
N GLY A 430 5.31 -20.48 -6.75
CA GLY A 430 4.67 -19.93 -5.55
C GLY A 430 5.68 -19.27 -4.59
N LEU A 431 5.14 -18.65 -3.54
CA LEU A 431 5.93 -18.07 -2.47
C LEU A 431 6.51 -19.15 -1.56
N ASP A 432 7.78 -18.99 -1.18
CA ASP A 432 8.44 -19.87 -0.22
C ASP A 432 7.85 -19.71 1.20
N ASN A 433 7.56 -18.47 1.59
CA ASN A 433 6.88 -18.14 2.84
C ASN A 433 5.51 -17.53 2.56
N GLN A 434 4.48 -17.99 3.29
CA GLN A 434 3.07 -17.64 3.02
C GLN A 434 2.40 -16.87 4.16
N GLY A 435 3.20 -16.32 5.08
CA GLY A 435 2.74 -15.32 6.05
C GLY A 435 3.05 -13.90 5.58
N TRP A 436 2.83 -12.91 6.44
CA TRP A 436 3.03 -11.50 6.11
C TRP A 436 4.48 -11.17 5.72
N LYS A 437 5.45 -11.82 6.37
CA LYS A 437 6.85 -11.86 5.93
C LYS A 437 7.01 -12.97 4.89
N ASP A 438 6.81 -12.62 3.63
CA ASP A 438 6.78 -13.58 2.50
C ASP A 438 8.11 -13.72 1.75
N SER A 439 9.17 -13.02 2.18
CA SER A 439 10.51 -13.24 1.62
C SER A 439 11.05 -14.62 2.00
N TRP A 440 11.70 -15.30 1.06
CA TRP A 440 12.23 -16.66 1.21
C TRP A 440 13.19 -16.84 2.41
N ASP A 441 13.87 -15.79 2.83
CA ASP A 441 14.88 -15.78 3.91
C ASP A 441 14.37 -15.24 5.26
N SER A 442 13.06 -15.03 5.41
CA SER A 442 12.48 -14.32 6.57
C SER A 442 12.03 -15.20 7.75
N VAL A 443 12.01 -16.53 7.57
CA VAL A 443 11.65 -17.49 8.62
C VAL A 443 12.88 -18.27 9.04
N VAL A 444 13.57 -17.75 10.04
CA VAL A 444 14.87 -18.25 10.54
C VAL A 444 14.81 -18.50 12.04
N ASP A 445 15.64 -19.42 12.52
CA ASP A 445 15.96 -19.59 13.94
C ASP A 445 17.05 -18.59 14.38
N ALA A 446 17.32 -18.52 15.69
CA ALA A 446 18.26 -17.57 16.28
C ALA A 446 19.71 -17.74 15.75
N ASP A 447 20.08 -18.94 15.33
CA ASP A 447 21.38 -19.26 14.71
C ASP A 447 21.45 -18.95 13.20
N GLY A 448 20.35 -18.45 12.62
CA GLY A 448 20.23 -18.14 11.19
C GLY A 448 19.77 -19.30 10.31
N THR A 449 19.54 -20.50 10.87
CA THR A 449 19.01 -21.65 10.12
C THR A 449 17.59 -21.37 9.64
N LEU A 450 17.30 -21.61 8.37
CA LEU A 450 15.94 -21.47 7.82
C LEU A 450 15.00 -22.54 8.40
N GLY A 451 13.74 -22.13 8.62
CA GLY A 451 12.66 -23.06 8.94
C GLY A 451 12.38 -24.01 7.78
N GLU A 452 12.16 -25.30 8.08
CA GLU A 452 11.81 -26.29 7.06
C GLU A 452 10.28 -26.44 6.95
N PRO A 453 9.69 -26.45 5.74
CA PRO A 453 8.26 -26.68 5.58
C PRO A 453 7.83 -28.10 5.98
N PRO A 454 6.57 -28.30 6.43
CA PRO A 454 5.55 -27.27 6.62
C PRO A 454 5.82 -26.39 7.85
N ILE A 455 5.59 -25.08 7.72
CA ILE A 455 5.87 -24.08 8.77
C ILE A 455 4.55 -23.56 9.36
N ALA A 456 4.45 -23.54 10.69
CA ALA A 456 3.36 -22.91 11.43
C ALA A 456 3.84 -21.63 12.12
N LEU A 457 3.41 -20.47 11.62
CA LEU A 457 3.80 -19.15 12.13
C LEU A 457 2.96 -18.75 13.34
N CYS A 458 3.58 -18.12 14.34
CA CYS A 458 2.92 -17.74 15.58
C CYS A 458 1.76 -16.75 15.37
N GLU A 459 1.94 -15.71 14.56
CA GLU A 459 0.92 -14.69 14.33
C GLU A 459 -0.31 -15.29 13.66
N VAL A 460 -0.14 -16.26 12.75
CA VAL A 460 -1.26 -16.91 12.07
C VAL A 460 -2.08 -17.74 13.05
N GLN A 461 -1.44 -18.40 14.02
CA GLN A 461 -2.17 -19.11 15.07
C GLN A 461 -2.98 -18.12 15.91
N GLY A 462 -2.40 -16.96 16.21
CA GLY A 462 -3.09 -15.83 16.82
C GLY A 462 -4.32 -15.40 16.02
N TYR A 463 -4.16 -15.21 14.71
CA TYR A 463 -5.25 -14.81 13.83
C TYR A 463 -6.36 -15.86 13.79
N CYS A 464 -6.03 -17.16 13.80
CA CYS A 464 -7.05 -18.21 13.85
C CYS A 464 -7.85 -18.19 15.16
N VAL A 465 -7.20 -17.96 16.31
CA VAL A 465 -7.92 -17.79 17.60
C VAL A 465 -8.81 -16.55 17.56
N ASP A 466 -8.33 -15.42 17.05
CA ASP A 466 -9.12 -14.19 16.97
C ASP A 466 -10.29 -14.36 15.98
N ALA A 467 -10.06 -15.00 14.83
CA ALA A 467 -11.10 -15.35 13.85
C ALA A 467 -12.21 -16.21 14.46
N TYR A 468 -11.89 -17.28 15.19
CA TYR A 468 -12.91 -18.08 15.89
C TYR A 468 -13.67 -17.27 16.94
N SER A 469 -12.96 -16.45 17.74
CA SER A 469 -13.55 -15.63 18.79
C SER A 469 -14.50 -14.56 18.23
N ARG A 470 -14.13 -13.98 17.08
CA ARG A 470 -14.89 -12.97 16.34
C ARG A 470 -16.08 -13.54 15.62
N ALA A 471 -15.88 -14.65 14.92
CA ALA A 471 -16.95 -15.39 14.29
C ALA A 471 -18.01 -15.82 15.31
N SER A 472 -17.59 -16.25 16.50
CA SER A 472 -18.52 -16.57 17.60
C SER A 472 -19.47 -15.39 17.88
N ARG A 473 -18.95 -14.17 17.99
CA ARG A 473 -19.77 -12.96 18.18
C ARG A 473 -20.68 -12.67 16.98
N LEU A 474 -20.14 -12.73 15.76
CA LEU A 474 -20.92 -12.48 14.54
C LEU A 474 -22.09 -13.46 14.41
N PHE A 475 -21.85 -14.76 14.60
CA PHE A 475 -22.89 -15.78 14.52
C PHE A 475 -23.90 -15.65 15.66
N ALA A 476 -23.49 -15.25 16.87
CA ALA A 476 -24.43 -14.92 17.93
C ALA A 476 -25.32 -13.72 17.55
N ALA A 477 -24.76 -12.68 16.93
CA ALA A 477 -25.52 -11.52 16.44
C ALA A 477 -26.48 -11.87 15.29
N LEU A 478 -26.19 -12.93 14.53
CA LEU A 478 -27.08 -13.50 13.51
C LEU A 478 -28.12 -14.48 14.08
N GLY A 479 -28.09 -14.79 15.38
CA GLY A 479 -28.98 -15.75 16.04
C GLY A 479 -28.52 -17.23 15.95
N GLU A 480 -27.34 -17.50 15.39
CA GLU A 480 -26.74 -18.85 15.29
C GLU A 480 -25.96 -19.22 16.56
N HIS A 481 -26.64 -19.27 17.70
CA HIS A 481 -26.01 -19.41 19.02
C HIS A 481 -25.24 -20.73 19.24
N GLU A 482 -25.71 -21.85 18.68
CA GLU A 482 -24.98 -23.15 18.79
C GLU A 482 -23.65 -23.10 18.05
N ARG A 483 -23.66 -22.57 16.83
CA ARG A 483 -22.44 -22.36 16.02
C ARG A 483 -21.49 -21.41 16.72
N ALA A 484 -22.02 -20.33 17.31
CA ALA A 484 -21.23 -19.38 18.09
C ALA A 484 -20.53 -20.06 19.27
N ALA A 485 -21.22 -20.93 20.02
CA ALA A 485 -20.65 -21.65 21.14
C ALA A 485 -19.55 -22.65 20.70
N ALA A 486 -19.75 -23.35 19.58
CA ALA A 486 -18.77 -24.26 19.01
C ALA A 486 -17.47 -23.53 18.60
N LEU A 487 -17.60 -22.38 17.92
CA LEU A 487 -16.47 -21.53 17.54
C LEU A 487 -15.72 -21.01 18.77
N ALA A 488 -16.42 -20.59 19.83
CA ALA A 488 -15.79 -20.18 21.08
C ALA A 488 -14.99 -21.33 21.73
N ALA A 489 -15.47 -22.58 21.64
CA ALA A 489 -14.74 -23.74 22.13
C ALA A 489 -13.48 -24.04 21.30
N ARG A 490 -13.54 -23.87 19.97
CA ARG A 490 -12.37 -23.98 19.07
C ARG A 490 -11.31 -22.92 19.38
N ALA A 491 -11.74 -21.68 19.59
CA ALA A 491 -10.86 -20.59 19.98
C ALA A 491 -10.09 -20.90 21.28
N ARG A 492 -10.79 -21.42 22.31
CA ARG A 492 -10.16 -21.83 23.58
C ARG A 492 -9.14 -22.94 23.37
N ARG A 493 -9.50 -24.02 22.66
CA ARG A 493 -8.57 -25.12 22.40
C ARG A 493 -7.28 -24.68 21.70
N LEU A 494 -7.39 -23.87 20.64
CA LEU A 494 -6.22 -23.41 19.92
C LEU A 494 -5.38 -22.43 20.76
N ARG A 495 -6.02 -21.57 21.57
CA ARG A 495 -5.33 -20.70 22.54
C ARG A 495 -4.54 -21.52 23.55
N ASP A 496 -5.16 -22.52 24.17
CA ASP A 496 -4.51 -23.37 25.16
C ASP A 496 -3.29 -24.06 24.55
N LYS A 497 -3.42 -24.58 23.32
CA LYS A 497 -2.30 -25.16 22.56
C LYS A 497 -1.17 -24.17 22.27
N ILE A 498 -1.48 -22.92 21.91
CA ILE A 498 -0.47 -21.86 21.71
C ILE A 498 0.28 -21.60 23.03
N GLU A 499 -0.45 -21.45 24.13
CA GLU A 499 0.12 -21.18 25.45
C GLU A 499 0.98 -22.35 25.98
N GLU A 500 0.64 -23.58 25.63
CA GLU A 500 1.37 -24.79 26.03
C GLU A 500 2.60 -25.06 25.14
N GLU A 501 2.47 -24.95 23.81
CA GLU A 501 3.49 -25.44 22.88
C GLU A 501 4.40 -24.34 22.32
N LEU A 502 3.88 -23.13 22.10
CA LEU A 502 4.68 -22.04 21.54
C LEU A 502 5.45 -21.28 22.61
N TRP A 503 5.01 -21.26 23.87
CA TRP A 503 5.74 -20.58 24.94
C TRP A 503 7.05 -21.32 25.27
N ILE A 504 8.15 -20.57 25.30
CA ILE A 504 9.49 -21.06 25.63
C ILE A 504 9.93 -20.42 26.95
N GLU A 505 9.75 -21.16 28.05
CA GLU A 505 10.01 -20.64 29.41
C GLU A 505 11.44 -20.11 29.58
N ALA A 506 12.42 -20.77 28.96
CA ALA A 506 13.83 -20.37 29.01
C ALA A 506 14.11 -19.00 28.36
N ASP A 507 13.33 -18.61 27.35
CA ASP A 507 13.45 -17.31 26.69
C ASP A 507 12.48 -16.28 27.27
N GLY A 508 11.40 -16.73 27.92
CA GLY A 508 10.31 -15.85 28.33
C GLY A 508 9.52 -15.28 27.16
N LEU A 509 9.48 -16.00 26.03
CA LEU A 509 8.88 -15.57 24.78
C LEU A 509 8.18 -16.74 24.09
N TYR A 510 7.30 -16.41 23.13
CA TYR A 510 6.76 -17.41 22.21
C TYR A 510 7.75 -17.69 21.07
N ALA A 511 7.75 -18.92 20.59
CA ALA A 511 8.42 -19.30 19.36
C ALA A 511 7.88 -18.48 18.18
N TYR A 512 8.76 -18.04 17.28
CA TYR A 512 8.36 -17.40 16.03
C TYR A 512 7.52 -18.35 15.16
N ALA A 513 7.99 -19.59 15.04
CA ALA A 513 7.31 -20.62 14.27
C ALA A 513 7.63 -22.02 14.80
N VAL A 514 6.83 -23.00 14.38
CA VAL A 514 7.16 -24.42 14.46
C VAL A 514 7.38 -24.94 13.04
N ASP A 515 8.53 -25.55 12.79
CA ASP A 515 8.87 -26.08 11.46
C ASP A 515 8.47 -27.56 11.29
N GLY A 516 8.67 -28.11 10.09
CA GLY A 516 8.31 -29.48 9.71
C GLY A 516 9.05 -30.57 10.48
N ARG A 517 10.12 -30.23 11.20
CA ARG A 517 10.83 -31.14 12.12
C ARG A 517 10.36 -31.01 13.56
N GLY A 518 9.37 -30.15 13.83
CA GLY A 518 8.89 -29.83 15.17
C GLY A 518 9.83 -28.89 15.95
N ARG A 519 10.79 -28.23 15.28
CA ARG A 519 11.66 -27.25 15.93
C ARG A 519 10.87 -25.97 16.18
N ARG A 520 11.00 -25.45 17.40
CA ARG A 520 10.48 -24.13 17.78
C ARG A 520 11.56 -23.09 17.46
N LEU A 521 11.31 -22.24 16.48
CA LEU A 521 12.24 -21.17 16.10
C LEU A 521 12.21 -20.08 17.16
N ARG A 522 13.36 -19.76 17.75
CA ARG A 522 13.50 -18.95 18.99
C ARG A 522 13.84 -17.48 18.73
N THR A 523 13.65 -17.04 17.49
CA THR A 523 14.05 -15.73 17.01
C THR A 523 13.16 -14.62 17.57
N LEU A 524 13.77 -13.55 18.12
CA LEU A 524 13.03 -12.36 18.51
C LEU A 524 12.62 -11.55 17.27
N VAL A 525 11.32 -11.61 16.96
CA VAL A 525 10.71 -10.97 15.78
C VAL A 525 9.49 -10.15 16.16
N SER A 526 9.14 -9.19 15.30
CA SER A 526 7.95 -8.34 15.48
C SER A 526 6.62 -9.11 15.50
N ASN A 527 6.54 -10.30 14.85
CA ASN A 527 5.35 -11.16 14.80
C ASN A 527 4.77 -11.48 16.18
N LEU A 528 5.59 -11.49 17.23
CA LEU A 528 5.13 -11.73 18.60
C LEU A 528 4.12 -10.67 19.06
N GLY A 529 4.22 -9.43 18.58
CA GLY A 529 3.24 -8.39 18.93
C GLY A 529 1.89 -8.59 18.24
N HIS A 530 1.82 -9.40 17.17
CA HIS A 530 0.55 -9.79 16.56
C HIS A 530 -0.22 -10.83 17.41
N LEU A 531 0.48 -11.62 18.24
CA LEU A 531 -0.18 -12.43 19.28
C LEU A 531 -0.87 -11.53 20.32
N LEU A 532 -0.24 -10.40 20.68
CA LEU A 532 -0.84 -9.40 21.56
C LEU A 532 -2.08 -8.76 20.90
N TRP A 533 -1.98 -8.43 19.61
CA TRP A 533 -3.14 -7.94 18.85
C TRP A 533 -4.31 -8.93 18.85
N SER A 534 -4.01 -10.23 18.70
CA SER A 534 -4.97 -11.33 18.74
C SER A 534 -5.48 -11.66 20.15
N ARG A 535 -4.95 -11.00 21.19
CA ARG A 535 -5.28 -11.22 22.61
C ARG A 535 -5.10 -12.67 23.04
N VAL A 536 -4.08 -13.36 22.51
CA VAL A 536 -3.82 -14.77 22.85
C VAL A 536 -3.09 -14.91 24.17
N PRO A 537 -1.95 -14.22 24.40
CA PRO A 537 -1.17 -14.38 25.63
C PRO A 537 -1.94 -14.05 26.91
N SER A 538 -1.57 -14.69 28.02
CA SER A 538 -1.93 -14.23 29.36
C SER A 538 -1.38 -12.82 29.63
N GLU A 539 -1.96 -12.10 30.60
CA GLU A 539 -1.51 -10.74 30.93
C GLU A 539 -0.03 -10.69 31.33
N GLU A 540 0.44 -11.66 32.11
CA GLU A 540 1.85 -11.77 32.52
C GLU A 540 2.78 -11.98 31.32
N ARG A 541 2.44 -12.92 30.42
CA ARG A 541 3.24 -13.21 29.23
C ARG A 541 3.20 -12.06 28.24
N ALA A 542 2.07 -11.36 28.14
CA ALA A 542 1.94 -10.16 27.31
C ALA A 542 2.89 -9.04 27.74
N VAL A 543 3.04 -8.81 29.05
CA VAL A 543 4.02 -7.85 29.58
C VAL A 543 5.44 -8.25 29.18
N ARG A 544 5.83 -9.52 29.36
CA ARG A 544 7.18 -10.01 28.98
C ARG A 544 7.46 -9.85 27.48
N VAL A 545 6.49 -10.17 26.63
CA VAL A 545 6.61 -9.98 25.18
C VAL A 545 6.74 -8.50 24.83
N ALA A 546 5.94 -7.63 25.45
CA ALA A 546 6.02 -6.20 25.21
C ALA A 546 7.37 -5.59 25.64
N GLU A 547 7.92 -6.04 26.77
CA GLU A 547 9.26 -5.63 27.22
C GLU A 547 10.35 -6.05 26.23
N ALA A 548 10.30 -7.28 25.71
CA ALA A 548 11.27 -7.74 24.72
C ALA A 548 11.16 -6.99 23.38
N LEU A 549 9.94 -6.70 22.92
CA LEU A 549 9.72 -5.91 21.69
C LEU A 549 10.15 -4.44 21.85
N MET A 550 10.11 -3.90 23.06
CA MET A 550 10.55 -2.54 23.37
C MET A 550 12.02 -2.48 23.80
N SER A 551 12.76 -3.60 23.75
CA SER A 551 14.18 -3.62 24.04
C SER A 551 14.99 -2.83 22.99
N PRO A 552 16.20 -2.35 23.30
CA PRO A 552 17.03 -1.62 22.34
C PRO A 552 17.38 -2.43 21.08
N GLU A 553 17.44 -3.77 21.19
CA GLU A 553 17.69 -4.66 20.06
C GLU A 553 16.50 -4.69 19.10
N SER A 554 15.28 -4.61 19.60
CA SER A 554 14.06 -4.69 18.79
C SER A 554 13.55 -3.31 18.38
N PHE A 555 13.40 -2.37 19.31
CA PHE A 555 12.95 -1.00 19.06
C PHE A 555 14.11 -0.06 18.70
N CYS A 556 14.13 0.42 17.46
CA CYS A 556 15.21 1.27 16.94
C CYS A 556 15.08 2.77 17.26
N GLY A 557 14.03 3.16 18.00
CA GLY A 557 13.67 4.57 18.24
C GLY A 557 12.81 5.22 17.14
N TYR A 558 12.65 4.56 15.98
CA TYR A 558 11.62 4.87 14.98
C TYR A 558 10.48 3.83 14.96
N GLY A 559 10.76 2.60 15.39
CA GLY A 559 9.81 1.49 15.44
C GLY A 559 10.48 0.18 15.81
N ILE A 560 9.67 -0.84 16.03
CA ILE A 560 10.08 -2.23 16.22
C ILE A 560 10.51 -2.79 14.86
N ARG A 561 11.73 -3.33 14.84
CA ARG A 561 12.31 -3.99 13.67
C ARG A 561 11.63 -5.33 13.44
N THR A 562 11.55 -5.75 12.17
CA THR A 562 11.03 -7.08 11.84
C THR A 562 11.84 -8.21 12.49
N LEU A 563 13.13 -7.99 12.71
CA LEU A 563 14.07 -8.89 13.36
C LEU A 563 14.97 -8.09 14.30
N ALA A 564 15.11 -8.51 15.55
CA ALA A 564 15.92 -7.79 16.53
C ALA A 564 17.42 -7.83 16.18
N SER A 565 18.16 -6.77 16.52
CA SER A 565 19.55 -6.58 16.11
C SER A 565 20.56 -7.56 16.71
N GLY A 566 20.17 -8.31 17.74
CA GLY A 566 20.98 -9.37 18.34
C GLY A 566 20.88 -10.73 17.64
N GLN A 567 20.02 -10.87 16.62
CA GLN A 567 19.82 -12.13 15.89
C GLN A 567 20.83 -12.30 14.75
N THR A 568 21.27 -13.53 14.49
CA THR A 568 22.31 -13.83 13.49
C THR A 568 21.98 -13.30 12.09
N SER A 569 20.72 -13.43 11.66
CA SER A 569 20.26 -12.98 10.34
C SER A 569 19.89 -11.49 10.28
N PHE A 570 20.14 -10.72 11.34
CA PHE A 570 19.80 -9.29 11.36
C PHE A 570 20.54 -8.52 10.26
N ASN A 571 19.76 -7.84 9.43
CA ASN A 571 20.22 -6.92 8.43
C ASN A 571 19.23 -5.75 8.34
N PRO A 572 19.59 -4.53 8.82
CA PRO A 572 18.70 -3.38 8.81
C PRO A 572 18.36 -2.88 7.40
N LEU A 573 19.03 -3.39 6.38
CA LEU A 573 18.81 -3.11 4.96
C LEU A 573 18.06 -4.26 4.24
N SER A 574 17.68 -5.33 4.94
CA SER A 574 16.93 -6.44 4.37
C SER A 574 15.42 -6.22 4.49
N TYR A 575 14.68 -6.61 3.46
CA TYR A 575 13.23 -6.38 3.34
C TYR A 575 12.42 -6.87 4.54
N HIS A 576 12.71 -8.07 5.06
CA HIS A 576 12.02 -8.66 6.22
C HIS A 576 12.94 -9.04 7.40
N ASN A 577 14.26 -8.78 7.32
CA ASN A 577 15.23 -9.22 8.33
C ASN A 577 15.86 -8.07 9.13
N GLY A 578 15.16 -6.96 9.33
CA GLY A 578 15.64 -5.88 10.19
C GLY A 578 15.12 -4.48 9.88
N THR A 579 14.29 -4.32 8.85
CA THR A 579 13.59 -3.06 8.53
C THR A 579 12.45 -2.79 9.50
N VAL A 580 11.87 -1.60 9.41
CA VAL A 580 10.69 -1.18 10.19
C VAL A 580 9.52 -0.96 9.23
N TRP A 581 8.39 -1.57 9.55
CA TRP A 581 7.17 -1.52 8.76
C TRP A 581 6.06 -0.80 9.54
N PRO A 582 5.46 0.28 9.01
CA PRO A 582 4.46 1.07 9.74
C PRO A 582 3.24 0.27 10.21
N HIS A 583 2.70 -0.64 9.40
CA HIS A 583 1.52 -1.44 9.79
C HIS A 583 1.80 -2.49 10.84
N ASP A 584 2.91 -3.21 10.73
CA ASP A 584 3.39 -4.16 11.75
C ASP A 584 3.44 -3.43 13.10
N ASN A 585 4.04 -2.24 13.11
CA ASN A 585 4.11 -1.41 14.30
C ASN A 585 2.74 -0.90 14.79
N ALA A 586 1.80 -0.59 13.89
CA ALA A 586 0.44 -0.18 14.26
C ALA A 586 -0.35 -1.35 14.88
N LEU A 587 -0.22 -2.57 14.34
CA LEU A 587 -0.82 -3.78 14.90
C LEU A 587 -0.21 -4.11 16.27
N ILE A 588 1.11 -3.98 16.43
CA ILE A 588 1.78 -4.15 17.73
C ILE A 588 1.30 -3.10 18.73
N ALA A 589 1.20 -1.82 18.33
CA ALA A 589 0.67 -0.76 19.18
C ALA A 589 -0.77 -1.05 19.63
N LYS A 590 -1.60 -1.59 18.73
CA LYS A 590 -2.95 -2.05 19.07
C LYS A 590 -2.92 -3.26 20.01
N GLY A 591 -1.94 -4.16 19.85
CA GLY A 591 -1.64 -5.24 20.77
C GLY A 591 -1.33 -4.73 22.18
N PHE A 592 -0.40 -3.80 22.34
CA PHE A 592 -0.10 -3.15 23.62
C PHE A 592 -1.34 -2.52 24.25
N ALA A 593 -2.15 -1.81 23.46
CA ALA A 593 -3.38 -1.19 23.95
C ALA A 593 -4.42 -2.22 24.43
N ASN A 594 -4.49 -3.42 23.82
CA ASN A 594 -5.39 -4.48 24.29
C ASN A 594 -5.04 -4.97 25.71
N TYR A 595 -3.77 -4.85 26.12
CA TYR A 595 -3.27 -5.23 27.44
C TYR A 595 -3.04 -4.03 28.37
N ARG A 596 -3.62 -2.86 28.04
CA ARG A 596 -3.49 -1.62 28.82
C ARG A 596 -2.05 -1.14 29.01
N LEU A 597 -1.15 -1.48 28.09
CA LEU A 597 0.24 -1.02 28.08
C LEU A 597 0.34 0.35 27.38
N HIS A 598 -0.44 1.32 27.88
CA HIS A 598 -0.68 2.61 27.22
C HIS A 598 0.60 3.41 26.99
N ASP A 599 1.54 3.38 27.93
CA ASP A 599 2.83 4.07 27.79
C ASP A 599 3.66 3.48 26.65
N ARG A 600 3.69 2.14 26.50
CA ARG A 600 4.37 1.47 25.38
C ARG A 600 3.71 1.78 24.04
N THR A 601 2.37 1.85 24.01
CA THR A 601 1.64 2.30 22.82
C THR A 601 2.02 3.73 22.42
N ALA A 602 2.11 4.64 23.38
CA ALA A 602 2.49 6.03 23.14
C ALA A 602 3.95 6.18 22.70
N ASP A 603 4.88 5.45 23.34
CA ASP A 603 6.30 5.43 22.97
C ASP A 603 6.50 4.95 21.53
N LEU A 604 5.81 3.88 21.14
CA LEU A 604 5.89 3.33 19.79
C LEU A 604 5.34 4.31 18.75
N PHE A 605 4.22 4.98 19.06
CA PHE A 605 3.66 5.99 18.17
C PHE A 605 4.58 7.20 18.02
N ALA A 606 5.23 7.65 19.12
CA ALA A 606 6.22 8.73 19.07
C ALA A 606 7.43 8.38 18.19
N GLY A 607 7.84 7.10 18.17
CA GLY A 607 8.87 6.60 17.25
C GLY A 607 8.47 6.78 15.78
N LEU A 608 7.26 6.32 15.41
CA LEU A 608 6.79 6.41 14.03
C LEU A 608 6.52 7.86 13.61
N HIS A 609 5.97 8.69 14.51
CA HIS A 609 5.77 10.12 14.27
C HIS A 609 7.11 10.81 13.95
N ALA A 610 8.18 10.48 14.69
CA ALA A 610 9.52 11.00 14.39
C ALA A 610 10.05 10.54 13.01
N ALA A 611 9.64 9.38 12.51
CA ALA A 611 10.00 8.92 11.17
C ALA A 611 9.29 9.71 10.05
N CYS A 612 8.09 10.23 10.31
CA CYS A 612 7.27 10.93 9.30
C CYS A 612 7.97 12.18 8.74
N ASP A 613 8.82 12.83 9.54
CA ASP A 613 9.55 14.03 9.13
C ASP A 613 10.63 13.74 8.05
N ALA A 614 11.09 12.48 7.92
CA ALA A 614 12.17 12.11 7.01
C ALA A 614 11.73 11.93 5.54
N PHE A 615 10.43 11.91 5.27
CA PHE A 615 9.87 11.59 3.95
C PHE A 615 9.23 12.81 3.29
N ARG A 616 9.44 12.93 1.96
CA ARG A 616 8.84 14.01 1.16
C ARG A 616 7.33 13.97 1.31
N ASP A 617 6.73 15.15 1.45
CA ASP A 617 5.30 15.37 1.62
C ASP A 617 4.66 14.55 2.76
N ARG A 618 5.47 14.17 3.77
CA ARG A 618 5.09 13.33 4.92
C ARG A 618 4.45 12.00 4.53
N ARG A 619 4.74 11.50 3.33
CA ARG A 619 4.24 10.22 2.83
C ARG A 619 5.08 9.09 3.42
N ILE A 620 4.49 8.36 4.37
CA ILE A 620 5.14 7.19 4.97
C ILE A 620 5.25 6.09 3.90
N PRO A 621 6.46 5.56 3.62
CA PRO A 621 6.64 4.46 2.68
C PRO A 621 6.24 3.13 3.30
N GLU A 622 6.13 2.11 2.47
CA GLU A 622 5.92 0.70 2.85
C GLU A 622 6.80 0.23 4.02
N LEU A 623 8.09 0.58 3.97
CA LEU A 623 9.10 0.27 4.98
C LEU A 623 10.28 1.24 4.91
N PHE A 624 11.09 1.25 5.96
CA PHE A 624 12.40 1.92 5.99
C PHE A 624 13.45 1.11 6.74
N CYS A 625 14.72 1.44 6.54
CA CYS A 625 15.84 0.67 7.12
C CYS A 625 15.84 0.79 8.64
N GLY A 626 16.01 -0.33 9.35
CA GLY A 626 15.93 -0.37 10.82
C GLY A 626 17.24 0.02 11.52
N MET A 627 17.94 1.00 10.99
CA MET A 627 19.10 1.60 11.67
C MET A 627 18.64 2.24 12.99
N ASP A 628 19.50 2.20 14.00
CA ASP A 628 19.22 2.86 15.27
C ASP A 628 19.10 4.38 15.07
N ARG A 629 18.07 4.99 15.66
CA ARG A 629 17.83 6.44 15.58
C ARG A 629 18.99 7.26 16.12
N ARG A 630 19.79 6.72 17.05
CA ARG A 630 20.99 7.39 17.59
C ARG A 630 22.14 7.42 16.59
N ALA A 631 22.10 6.62 15.52
CA ALA A 631 23.12 6.61 14.48
C ALA A 631 23.02 7.80 13.50
N GLY A 632 21.95 8.60 13.57
CA GLY A 632 21.79 9.82 12.78
C GLY A 632 20.44 9.90 12.07
N VAL A 633 20.46 10.33 10.81
CA VAL A 633 19.24 10.51 10.01
C VAL A 633 18.63 9.16 9.62
N LEU A 634 17.31 9.13 9.46
CA LEU A 634 16.59 7.96 8.99
C LEU A 634 17.11 7.55 7.60
N VAL A 635 17.40 6.25 7.44
CA VAL A 635 17.87 5.68 6.18
C VAL A 635 16.68 5.08 5.42
N ARG A 636 16.48 5.56 4.19
CA ARG A 636 15.36 5.12 3.33
C ARG A 636 15.63 3.74 2.73
N TYR A 637 14.57 2.96 2.53
CA TYR A 637 14.63 1.72 1.78
C TYR A 637 14.43 2.01 0.28
N PRO A 638 15.40 1.74 -0.61
CA PRO A 638 15.41 2.28 -1.98
C PRO A 638 14.22 1.91 -2.88
N VAL A 639 13.60 0.74 -2.67
CA VAL A 639 12.53 0.23 -3.55
C VAL A 639 11.18 0.12 -2.86
N ALA A 640 11.01 0.77 -1.70
CA ALA A 640 9.75 0.75 -0.95
C ALA A 640 8.61 1.38 -1.76
N CYS A 641 7.42 0.78 -1.69
CA CYS A 641 6.24 1.40 -2.29
C CYS A 641 5.90 2.73 -1.58
N SER A 642 5.54 3.74 -2.36
CA SER A 642 5.15 5.06 -1.86
C SER A 642 4.29 5.77 -2.91
N PRO A 643 2.94 5.70 -2.82
CA PRO A 643 2.16 5.29 -1.66
C PRO A 643 2.03 3.77 -1.47
N GLN A 644 1.68 3.38 -0.25
CA GLN A 644 1.39 1.99 0.13
C GLN A 644 0.25 1.96 1.16
N ALA A 645 -0.72 1.05 1.00
CA ALA A 645 -2.00 1.07 1.71
C ALA A 645 -1.88 0.82 3.21
N TRP A 646 -1.07 -0.16 3.62
CA TRP A 646 -0.75 -0.41 5.02
C TRP A 646 -0.21 0.84 5.70
N SER A 647 0.79 1.48 5.08
CA SER A 647 1.47 2.64 5.65
C SER A 647 0.59 3.87 5.68
N ALA A 648 -0.29 4.03 4.68
CA ALA A 648 -1.28 5.09 4.67
C ALA A 648 -2.36 4.90 5.75
N ALA A 649 -2.73 3.65 6.09
CA ALA A 649 -3.74 3.36 7.09
C ALA A 649 -3.20 3.33 8.53
N ALA A 650 -1.94 2.94 8.72
CA ALA A 650 -1.29 2.78 10.02
C ALA A 650 -1.49 3.95 11.01
N PRO A 651 -1.39 5.24 10.62
CA PRO A 651 -1.61 6.36 11.55
C PRO A 651 -2.98 6.34 12.24
N TYR A 652 -4.03 5.89 11.54
CA TYR A 652 -5.38 5.83 12.10
C TYR A 652 -5.51 4.72 13.16
N LEU A 653 -4.84 3.58 12.97
CA LEU A 653 -4.81 2.53 14.00
C LEU A 653 -3.96 2.94 15.21
N PHE A 654 -2.85 3.63 14.98
CA PHE A 654 -2.06 4.23 16.07
C PHE A 654 -2.91 5.17 16.92
N LEU A 655 -3.62 6.11 16.28
CA LEU A 655 -4.54 7.01 16.97
C LEU A 655 -5.65 6.25 17.69
N GLN A 656 -6.23 5.23 17.07
CA GLN A 656 -7.22 4.38 17.74
C GLN A 656 -6.65 3.70 19.00
N ALA A 657 -5.41 3.23 18.93
CA ALA A 657 -4.74 2.53 20.02
C ALA A 657 -4.37 3.48 21.16
N THR A 658 -3.76 4.63 20.86
CA THR A 658 -3.31 5.62 21.86
C THR A 658 -4.47 6.36 22.51
N LEU A 659 -5.52 6.70 21.74
CA LEU A 659 -6.73 7.34 22.26
C LEU A 659 -7.66 6.33 22.95
N GLY A 660 -7.33 5.03 22.93
CA GLY A 660 -8.10 3.99 23.59
C GLY A 660 -9.53 3.85 23.06
N ILE A 661 -9.70 3.98 21.75
CA ILE A 661 -11.02 3.94 21.09
C ILE A 661 -11.45 2.48 20.88
N HIS A 662 -12.59 2.13 21.45
CA HIS A 662 -13.23 0.83 21.36
C HIS A 662 -14.67 0.95 20.86
N PHE A 663 -14.94 0.37 19.71
CA PHE A 663 -16.26 0.40 19.08
C PHE A 663 -17.13 -0.79 19.52
N ASP A 664 -18.41 -0.51 19.82
CA ASP A 664 -19.48 -1.51 19.98
C ASP A 664 -20.80 -1.00 19.39
N ALA A 665 -20.80 -0.73 18.08
CA ALA A 665 -21.98 -0.25 17.38
C ALA A 665 -23.17 -1.22 17.48
N GLY A 666 -22.92 -2.53 17.61
CA GLY A 666 -23.95 -3.55 17.82
C GLY A 666 -24.77 -3.30 19.10
N ASN A 667 -24.11 -2.86 20.18
CA ASN A 667 -24.75 -2.45 21.44
C ASN A 667 -25.00 -0.94 21.55
N ARG A 668 -24.74 -0.17 20.48
CA ARG A 668 -24.75 1.30 20.45
C ARG A 668 -23.85 1.92 21.53
N GLU A 669 -22.67 1.35 21.73
CA GLU A 669 -21.68 1.88 22.66
C GLU A 669 -20.38 2.28 21.94
N LEU A 670 -19.77 3.36 22.43
CA LEU A 670 -18.41 3.78 22.11
C LEU A 670 -17.67 3.96 23.42
N MET A 671 -16.54 3.30 23.60
CA MET A 671 -15.71 3.45 24.79
C MET A 671 -14.38 4.10 24.45
N ILE A 672 -14.00 5.10 25.25
CA ILE A 672 -12.70 5.76 25.26
C ILE A 672 -12.03 5.38 26.58
N ARG A 673 -10.93 4.65 26.53
CA ARG A 673 -10.22 4.18 27.73
C ARG A 673 -8.80 4.74 27.78
N ASP A 674 -8.49 5.46 28.86
CA ASP A 674 -7.16 5.98 29.15
C ASP A 674 -6.48 6.65 27.94
N PRO A 675 -7.14 7.64 27.30
CA PRO A 675 -6.57 8.28 26.13
C PRO A 675 -5.19 8.88 26.43
N ARG A 676 -4.30 8.84 25.45
CA ARG A 676 -2.96 9.42 25.46
C ARG A 676 -2.70 10.13 24.14
N LEU A 677 -1.98 11.25 24.20
CA LEU A 677 -1.45 11.95 23.05
C LEU A 677 0.09 11.93 23.10
N PRO A 678 0.78 11.88 21.95
CA PRO A 678 2.22 12.05 21.91
C PRO A 678 2.68 13.35 22.59
N PRO A 679 3.93 13.41 23.12
CA PRO A 679 4.46 14.61 23.77
C PRO A 679 4.49 15.87 22.90
N THR A 680 4.45 15.75 21.57
CA THR A 680 4.42 16.91 20.66
C THR A 680 3.00 17.39 20.32
N VAL A 681 1.98 16.55 20.53
CA VAL A 681 0.57 16.82 20.17
C VAL A 681 -0.22 17.36 21.37
N GLY A 682 -0.44 18.67 21.41
CA GLY A 682 -1.21 19.30 22.49
C GLY A 682 -2.71 19.06 22.35
N GLU A 683 -3.20 19.04 21.13
CA GLU A 683 -4.62 18.87 20.81
C GLU A 683 -4.82 18.03 19.54
N LEU A 684 -5.81 17.14 19.59
CA LEU A 684 -6.30 16.41 18.42
C LEU A 684 -7.83 16.34 18.43
N SER A 685 -8.49 16.74 17.35
CA SER A 685 -9.92 16.52 17.15
C SER A 685 -10.18 15.42 16.13
N ILE A 686 -11.26 14.67 16.36
CA ILE A 686 -11.84 13.74 15.40
C ILE A 686 -13.24 14.25 15.12
N GLU A 687 -13.57 14.46 13.85
CA GLU A 687 -14.87 14.94 13.40
C GLU A 687 -15.54 13.88 12.53
N ASN A 688 -16.85 13.71 12.69
CA ASN A 688 -17.67 12.81 11.87
C ASN A 688 -17.22 11.33 11.89
N MET A 689 -16.62 10.85 12.98
CA MET A 689 -16.30 9.43 13.13
C MET A 689 -17.57 8.59 13.18
N ARG A 690 -17.65 7.57 12.32
CA ARG A 690 -18.84 6.71 12.24
C ARG A 690 -18.86 5.70 13.37
N VAL A 691 -19.99 5.63 14.08
CA VAL A 691 -20.31 4.55 15.03
C VAL A 691 -21.76 4.14 14.83
N GLY A 692 -21.96 2.97 14.23
CA GLY A 692 -23.30 2.58 13.79
C GLY A 692 -23.83 3.52 12.70
N ASP A 693 -25.06 3.97 12.94
CA ASP A 693 -25.74 5.01 12.17
C ASP A 693 -25.50 6.43 12.72
N SER A 694 -24.69 6.56 13.78
CA SER A 694 -24.34 7.84 14.39
C SER A 694 -23.02 8.38 13.86
N ARG A 695 -22.79 9.67 14.04
CA ARG A 695 -21.49 10.34 13.85
C ARG A 695 -21.07 10.98 15.16
N VAL A 696 -19.82 10.78 15.52
CA VAL A 696 -19.23 11.29 16.75
C VAL A 696 -18.10 12.23 16.41
N SER A 697 -18.15 13.42 16.99
CA SER A 697 -17.05 14.38 16.98
C SER A 697 -16.58 14.60 18.42
N MET A 698 -15.27 14.66 18.64
CA MET A 698 -14.69 14.88 19.97
C MET A 698 -13.29 15.47 19.85
N ARG A 699 -12.85 16.15 20.91
CA ARG A 699 -11.53 16.75 21.01
C ARG A 699 -10.75 16.13 22.16
N PHE A 700 -9.48 15.84 21.92
CA PHE A 700 -8.54 15.30 22.87
C PHE A 700 -7.52 16.39 23.21
N VAL A 701 -7.38 16.72 24.49
CA VAL A 701 -6.49 17.80 24.94
C VAL A 701 -5.51 17.24 25.96
N ARG A 702 -4.21 17.38 25.69
CA ARG A 702 -3.16 16.96 26.62
C ARG A 702 -3.02 17.98 27.74
N ALA A 703 -3.15 17.53 28.98
CA ALA A 703 -2.89 18.33 30.18
C ALA A 703 -1.89 17.58 31.08
N ALA A 704 -0.65 18.06 31.12
CA ALA A 704 0.47 17.39 31.78
C ALA A 704 0.63 15.92 31.31
N ASP A 705 0.46 14.96 32.22
CA ASP A 705 0.54 13.51 32.00
C ASP A 705 -0.79 12.86 31.59
N ARG A 706 -1.87 13.66 31.46
CA ARG A 706 -3.23 13.20 31.16
C ARG A 706 -3.73 13.71 29.81
N CYS A 707 -4.76 13.05 29.31
CA CYS A 707 -5.52 13.48 28.15
C CYS A 707 -7.00 13.61 28.53
N HIS A 708 -7.59 14.78 28.27
CA HIS A 708 -9.00 15.05 28.47
C HIS A 708 -9.77 14.86 27.17
N VAL A 709 -11.02 14.42 27.28
CA VAL A 709 -11.97 14.38 26.16
C VAL A 709 -12.95 15.53 26.33
N GLU A 710 -12.95 16.45 25.38
CA GLU A 710 -13.76 17.67 25.34
C GLU A 710 -14.64 17.69 24.09
N ASP A 711 -15.63 18.58 24.07
CA ASP A 711 -16.48 18.88 22.90
C ASP A 711 -17.12 17.65 22.23
N LEU A 712 -17.48 16.65 23.05
CA LEU A 712 -18.14 15.43 22.58
C LEU A 712 -19.53 15.76 22.01
N HIS A 713 -19.69 15.57 20.72
CA HIS A 713 -20.94 15.72 20.00
C HIS A 713 -21.32 14.41 19.30
N VAL A 714 -22.57 13.97 19.46
CA VAL A 714 -23.13 12.83 18.72
C VAL A 714 -24.29 13.33 17.84
N THR A 715 -24.25 13.04 16.54
CA THR A 715 -25.40 13.20 15.64
C THR A 715 -25.91 11.82 15.19
N GLY A 716 -27.21 11.71 14.92
CA GLY A 716 -27.85 10.44 14.56
C GLY A 716 -28.54 9.75 15.75
N PRO A 717 -28.79 8.43 15.68
CA PRO A 717 -29.46 7.69 16.76
C PRO A 717 -28.71 7.73 18.11
N PRO A 718 -29.40 7.46 19.23
CA PRO A 718 -28.77 7.44 20.55
C PRO A 718 -27.57 6.48 20.60
N LEU A 719 -26.44 6.98 21.07
CA LEU A 719 -25.19 6.26 21.27
C LEU A 719 -24.70 6.51 22.70
N ARG A 720 -24.38 5.43 23.44
CA ARG A 720 -23.78 5.53 24.76
C ARG A 720 -22.27 5.70 24.61
N VAL A 721 -21.75 6.86 24.99
CA VAL A 721 -20.31 7.11 25.03
C VAL A 721 -19.81 6.94 26.46
N LEU A 722 -18.90 5.99 26.67
CA LEU A 722 -18.27 5.68 27.95
C LEU A 722 -16.83 6.20 27.92
N ILE A 723 -16.47 7.05 28.88
CA ILE A 723 -15.12 7.57 29.01
C ILE A 723 -14.56 7.06 30.33
N ASP A 724 -13.60 6.15 30.25
CA ASP A 724 -12.90 5.53 31.37
C ASP A 724 -11.51 6.16 31.47
N ILE A 725 -11.32 6.99 32.49
CA ILE A 725 -10.03 7.64 32.79
C ILE A 725 -9.58 7.06 34.12
N SER A 726 -8.68 6.08 34.07
CA SER A 726 -8.04 5.58 35.27
C SER A 726 -7.21 6.70 35.91
N THR A 727 -7.47 6.95 37.18
CA THR A 727 -6.54 7.71 38.02
C THR A 727 -5.42 6.76 38.36
N GLY A 728 -4.31 6.82 37.62
CA GLY A 728 -3.15 5.94 37.84
C GLY A 728 -2.81 5.80 39.32
N SER A 729 -2.63 4.55 39.76
CA SER A 729 -2.02 4.20 41.05
C SER A 729 -0.54 3.95 40.86
#